data_AF-A0A5K7X4Z0-F1
#
_entry.id   AF-A0A5K7X4Z0-F1
#
_cell.length_a   1.000
_cell.length_b   1.000
_cell.length_c   1.000
_cell.angle_alpha   90.00
_cell.angle_beta   90.00
_cell.angle_gamma   90.00
#
_symmetry.space_group_name_H-M   'P 1'
#
loop_
_entity.id
_entity.type
_entity.pdbx_description
1 polymer ?
#
loop_
_entity_poly.entity_id
_entity_poly.type
_entity_poly.pdbx_seq_one_letter_code
_entity_poly.pdbx_strand_id
1 'polypeptide(L)'
;MVRAFSVRNGSLTLRLATGVFVLLLSQASAFAQTRALGVDISAWQGNISQATWDTFYSTANRKFAFLRASRGGTTGYYNQNDSDNSDGLNTLSQRYDDPYFIQNITRATKAGILTGSYHFNRADITTTTLNSNGIANTGADEADHFLQMAGAWMRPGYLLPVLDLEAGAQQHSTASLSSWSIAFSDRIFQAMGIRPIVYVNSSYANSEVNSSVAASMPNLWIARPTTGDPLTTEPPAASGLPNVYGVWNPSYPNTPTPAPWKFWQYSTSGGIPGYSGNLDKNAANGGIEFVKDYLVPAIWMNDSSGEWTTLSNWNSGMAPVEPTQGPGQVARVGGTWTTGTVPARPAQRLPGVDDTVRGVDGQNDTVVLNRPNANITVTLSSGSHNIRKLYVNETLNITGGSLTINYVPSSDSTPFGAQFSGAVSLSNGADFSVHTLQVDATRTFTINGGDLTANKINLIPHASTPAKILLAGDVNFTPLADAAALIANGSGAGLAGRIDLGGANRAINVANGAAATDLTISTLIVNGGLTKTGAGVLALTGVNTYAGDTSVEAGSLRIGSAFLANGADVRLATGGILDLNFAGTDVIEALFIDGVSMSVGTWGAIGSAAEFTSPLITGAGLLQVSTLVPPPSPADFNMDGFVDSADLAIWSTNMGLVGDATNAQGDANGDLAVDGADLLVWQREFTGPAPVTTAVPEPATVTLLLCSFATVGCLARRYRIA
;
A
#
# COMPACT_ATOMS: atom_id res chain seq x y z
N MET A 1 -37.22 63.22 11.43
CA MET A 1 -36.29 63.91 12.35
C MET A 1 -34.99 63.11 12.35
N VAL A 2 -34.02 63.36 11.48
CA VAL A 2 -33.04 64.46 11.50
C VAL A 2 -32.57 64.79 12.91
N ARG A 3 -31.33 64.39 13.25
CA ARG A 3 -30.28 65.29 13.75
C ARG A 3 -28.90 64.61 13.74
N ALA A 4 -27.97 65.33 13.13
CA ALA A 4 -26.54 65.06 12.99
C ALA A 4 -25.72 65.82 14.06
N PHE A 5 -24.38 65.74 13.92
CA PHE A 5 -23.25 66.45 14.59
C PHE A 5 -22.56 65.66 15.73
N SER A 6 -21.23 65.64 15.91
CA SER A 6 -20.09 66.36 15.31
C SER A 6 -18.75 65.64 15.60
N VAL A 7 -17.71 66.08 14.89
CA VAL A 7 -16.31 65.62 14.71
C VAL A 7 -15.36 66.04 15.87
N ARG A 8 -14.30 65.26 16.17
CA ARG A 8 -12.85 65.67 16.11
C ARG A 8 -11.84 64.71 16.79
N ASN A 9 -10.85 64.31 15.98
CA ASN A 9 -9.40 64.07 16.17
C ASN A 9 -8.79 63.84 17.56
N GLY A 10 -7.91 62.85 17.65
CA GLY A 10 -6.70 62.96 18.50
C GLY A 10 -5.99 61.66 18.87
N SER A 11 -4.78 61.49 18.33
CA SER A 11 -3.62 60.73 18.84
C SER A 11 -3.65 59.20 18.84
N LEU A 12 -2.87 58.67 17.88
CA LEU A 12 -2.20 57.37 17.89
C LEU A 12 -1.36 57.22 19.17
N THR A 13 -1.55 56.13 19.92
CA THR A 13 -0.52 55.63 20.84
C THR A 13 -0.41 54.12 20.65
N LEU A 14 0.69 53.72 20.02
CA LEU A 14 1.10 52.34 19.82
C LEU A 14 1.32 51.71 21.20
N ARG A 15 0.43 50.80 21.61
CA ARG A 15 0.70 49.87 22.71
C ARG A 15 0.86 48.48 22.11
N LEU A 16 2.09 47.96 22.20
CA LEU A 16 2.41 46.55 21.98
C LEU A 16 1.44 45.70 22.79
N ALA A 17 0.49 45.04 22.12
CA ALA A 17 -0.24 43.92 22.67
C ALA A 17 0.49 42.66 22.23
N THR A 18 1.19 42.03 23.17
CA THR A 18 1.75 40.69 23.06
C THR A 18 0.60 39.74 22.75
N GLY A 19 0.40 39.45 21.46
CA GLY A 19 -0.57 38.46 21.00
C GLY A 19 -0.09 37.09 21.40
N VAL A 20 -0.64 36.55 22.48
CA VAL A 20 -0.59 35.12 22.77
C VAL A 20 -1.32 34.44 21.62
N PHE A 21 -0.57 33.86 20.67
CA PHE A 21 -1.09 32.88 19.74
C PHE A 21 -1.53 31.68 20.57
N VAL A 22 -2.81 31.65 20.95
CA VAL A 22 -3.45 30.41 21.35
C VAL A 22 -3.45 29.56 20.08
N LEU A 23 -2.51 28.63 19.99
CA LEU A 23 -2.61 27.47 19.11
C LEU A 23 -3.95 26.82 19.47
N LEU A 24 -4.99 27.11 18.70
CA LEU A 24 -6.15 26.24 18.58
C LEU A 24 -5.63 24.99 17.87
N LEU A 25 -4.99 24.11 18.66
CA LEU A 25 -4.96 22.70 18.37
C LEU A 25 -6.43 22.30 18.23
N SER A 26 -6.91 22.25 17.00
CA SER A 26 -8.05 21.41 16.66
C SER A 26 -7.60 19.99 16.97
N GLN A 27 -7.73 19.59 18.24
CA GLN A 27 -7.98 18.20 18.55
C GLN A 27 -9.30 17.89 17.85
N ALA A 28 -9.22 17.43 16.61
CA ALA A 28 -10.25 16.61 16.03
C ALA A 28 -10.50 15.54 17.10
N SER A 29 -11.60 15.67 17.82
CA SER A 29 -12.10 14.59 18.65
C SER A 29 -12.17 13.41 17.70
N ALA A 30 -11.35 12.40 17.92
CA ALA A 30 -11.44 11.16 17.16
C ALA A 30 -12.89 10.74 17.30
N PHE A 31 -13.67 10.85 16.22
CA PHE A 31 -15.00 10.27 16.19
C PHE A 31 -14.74 8.79 16.45
N ALA A 32 -15.08 8.32 17.65
CA ALA A 32 -15.11 6.91 17.95
C ALA A 32 -16.08 6.29 16.95
N GLN A 33 -15.53 5.67 15.90
CA GLN A 33 -16.32 5.12 14.82
C GLN A 33 -17.28 4.10 15.42
N THR A 34 -18.57 4.27 15.15
CA THR A 34 -19.61 3.38 15.66
C THR A 34 -19.33 1.95 15.22
N ARG A 35 -19.24 1.03 16.18
CA ARG A 35 -18.99 -0.39 15.90
C ARG A 35 -20.00 -0.92 14.89
N ALA A 36 -19.52 -1.69 13.93
CA ALA A 36 -20.40 -2.45 13.07
C ALA A 36 -21.15 -3.49 13.92
N LEU A 37 -22.44 -3.63 13.67
CA LEU A 37 -23.28 -4.65 14.31
C LEU A 37 -23.59 -5.76 13.32
N GLY A 38 -23.80 -6.96 13.84
CA GLY A 38 -24.11 -8.15 13.05
C GLY A 38 -25.01 -9.12 13.81
N VAL A 39 -25.22 -10.27 13.19
CA VAL A 39 -26.03 -11.39 13.71
C VAL A 39 -25.33 -12.71 13.42
N ASP A 40 -25.68 -13.75 14.14
CA ASP A 40 -25.36 -15.11 13.71
C ASP A 40 -26.61 -15.99 13.72
N ILE A 41 -26.71 -16.83 12.70
CA ILE A 41 -27.96 -17.52 12.31
C ILE A 41 -27.68 -18.97 11.96
N SER A 42 -28.62 -19.83 12.35
CA SER A 42 -28.65 -21.25 12.01
C SER A 42 -30.06 -21.67 11.59
N ALA A 43 -30.27 -22.97 11.37
CA ALA A 43 -31.59 -23.54 11.14
C ALA A 43 -32.64 -23.21 12.22
N TRP A 44 -32.22 -22.85 13.44
CA TRP A 44 -33.12 -22.46 14.52
C TRP A 44 -33.93 -21.19 14.22
N GLN A 45 -33.42 -20.30 13.36
CA GLN A 45 -34.14 -19.10 12.95
C GLN A 45 -35.08 -19.34 11.76
N GLY A 46 -35.14 -20.57 11.24
CA GLY A 46 -36.05 -20.98 10.17
C GLY A 46 -35.78 -20.31 8.82
N ASN A 47 -36.81 -20.27 7.97
CA ASN A 47 -36.73 -19.76 6.60
C ASN A 47 -36.82 -18.22 6.57
N ILE A 48 -35.68 -17.54 6.55
CA ILE A 48 -35.60 -16.07 6.51
C ILE A 48 -35.70 -15.56 5.07
N SER A 49 -36.70 -14.73 4.78
CA SER A 49 -36.96 -14.17 3.44
C SER A 49 -35.89 -13.16 2.97
N GLN A 50 -35.80 -12.90 1.66
CA GLN A 50 -34.91 -11.83 1.14
C GLN A 50 -35.28 -10.45 1.72
N ALA A 51 -36.58 -10.12 1.78
CA ALA A 51 -37.03 -8.83 2.33
C ALA A 51 -36.64 -8.66 3.81
N THR A 52 -36.60 -9.76 4.57
CA THR A 52 -36.09 -9.77 5.94
C THR A 52 -34.59 -9.47 5.98
N TRP A 53 -33.79 -10.10 5.10
CA TRP A 53 -32.36 -9.80 4.97
C TRP A 53 -32.10 -8.34 4.54
N ASP A 54 -32.89 -7.81 3.62
CA ASP A 54 -32.82 -6.40 3.21
C ASP A 54 -33.17 -5.46 4.39
N THR A 55 -34.14 -5.85 5.22
CA THR A 55 -34.49 -5.13 6.46
C THR A 55 -33.37 -5.21 7.49
N PHE A 56 -32.68 -6.35 7.60
CA PHE A 56 -31.52 -6.49 8.47
C PHE A 56 -30.41 -5.49 8.10
N TYR A 57 -30.10 -5.36 6.81
CA TYR A 57 -29.08 -4.44 6.33
C TYR A 57 -29.47 -2.96 6.50
N SER A 58 -30.68 -2.61 6.07
CA SER A 58 -31.14 -1.22 5.94
C SER A 58 -31.66 -0.64 7.25
N THR A 59 -32.57 -1.36 7.91
CA THR A 59 -33.35 -0.84 9.04
C THR A 59 -32.79 -1.30 10.38
N ALA A 60 -32.38 -2.57 10.49
CA ALA A 60 -31.80 -3.11 11.72
C ALA A 60 -30.29 -2.85 11.85
N ASN A 61 -29.68 -2.20 10.85
CA ASN A 61 -28.26 -1.82 10.80
C ASN A 61 -27.29 -3.00 11.04
N ARG A 62 -27.59 -4.16 10.47
CA ARG A 62 -26.70 -5.35 10.51
C ARG A 62 -25.82 -5.35 9.28
N LYS A 63 -24.51 -5.21 9.48
CA LYS A 63 -23.51 -5.09 8.41
C LYS A 63 -22.70 -6.35 8.19
N PHE A 64 -22.72 -7.27 9.16
CA PHE A 64 -22.14 -8.59 8.99
C PHE A 64 -23.03 -9.71 9.55
N ALA A 65 -22.80 -10.93 9.08
CA ALA A 65 -23.45 -12.13 9.60
C ALA A 65 -22.52 -13.34 9.59
N PHE A 66 -22.69 -14.23 10.58
CA PHE A 66 -22.10 -15.58 10.56
C PHE A 66 -23.22 -16.63 10.48
N LEU A 67 -23.08 -17.58 9.56
CA LEU A 67 -24.14 -18.56 9.26
C LEU A 67 -23.64 -19.98 9.51
N ARG A 68 -24.40 -20.78 10.25
CA ARG A 68 -24.04 -22.18 10.44
C ARG A 68 -24.10 -22.90 9.10
N ALA A 69 -23.02 -23.54 8.72
CA ALA A 69 -22.99 -24.41 7.55
C ALA A 69 -23.15 -25.88 7.95
N SER A 70 -22.44 -26.30 9.00
CA SER A 70 -22.34 -27.71 9.37
C SER A 70 -22.06 -27.92 10.86
N ARG A 71 -22.25 -29.16 11.29
CA ARG A 71 -21.93 -29.69 12.62
C ARG A 71 -21.52 -31.16 12.51
N GLY A 72 -20.54 -31.58 13.32
CA GLY A 72 -20.06 -32.98 13.34
C GLY A 72 -19.18 -33.35 12.16
N GLY A 73 -18.80 -34.62 12.05
CA GLY A 73 -17.86 -35.08 11.03
C GLY A 73 -18.51 -35.40 9.67
N THR A 74 -17.74 -36.00 8.75
CA THR A 74 -18.20 -36.22 7.37
C THR A 74 -19.26 -37.31 7.21
N THR A 75 -19.49 -38.13 8.24
CA THR A 75 -20.37 -39.30 8.20
C THR A 75 -21.46 -39.31 9.26
N GLY A 76 -22.47 -40.14 9.05
CA GLY A 76 -23.56 -40.36 10.00
C GLY A 76 -24.71 -39.39 9.85
N TYR A 77 -25.51 -39.32 10.90
CA TYR A 77 -26.70 -38.50 10.98
C TYR A 77 -26.82 -37.92 12.38
N TYR A 78 -27.38 -36.71 12.47
CA TYR A 78 -27.74 -36.07 13.71
C TYR A 78 -29.14 -35.47 13.60
N ASN A 79 -30.01 -35.86 14.51
CA ASN A 79 -31.32 -35.28 14.70
C ASN A 79 -31.20 -34.07 15.61
N GLN A 80 -31.36 -32.88 15.04
CA GLN A 80 -31.30 -31.63 15.81
C GLN A 80 -32.38 -31.51 16.90
N ASN A 81 -33.49 -32.26 16.79
CA ASN A 81 -34.57 -32.26 17.78
C ASN A 81 -34.40 -33.33 18.87
N ASP A 82 -33.37 -34.17 18.79
CA ASP A 82 -33.05 -35.23 19.76
C ASP A 82 -31.55 -35.21 20.07
N SER A 83 -31.09 -34.15 20.75
CA SER A 83 -29.68 -33.95 21.08
C SER A 83 -29.12 -35.05 21.98
N ASP A 84 -29.96 -35.61 22.85
CA ASP A 84 -29.59 -36.62 23.83
C ASP A 84 -29.55 -38.04 23.22
N ASN A 85 -29.88 -38.15 21.93
CA ASN A 85 -29.96 -39.40 21.19
C ASN A 85 -30.92 -40.41 21.84
N SER A 86 -32.02 -39.92 22.42
CA SER A 86 -33.02 -40.74 23.10
C SER A 86 -33.74 -41.69 22.14
N ASP A 87 -33.86 -41.30 20.87
CA ASP A 87 -34.44 -42.13 19.81
C ASP A 87 -33.39 -43.04 19.13
N GLY A 88 -32.10 -42.92 19.49
CA GLY A 88 -31.00 -43.72 18.95
C GLY A 88 -30.65 -43.44 17.48
N LEU A 89 -31.15 -42.34 16.91
CA LEU A 89 -30.97 -42.01 15.48
C LEU A 89 -29.64 -41.31 15.18
N ASN A 90 -29.01 -40.69 16.16
CA ASN A 90 -27.70 -40.05 15.98
C ASN A 90 -26.64 -41.15 15.83
N THR A 91 -25.86 -41.10 14.74
CA THR A 91 -24.94 -42.19 14.36
C THR A 91 -23.59 -41.65 13.87
N LEU A 92 -22.56 -42.51 13.95
CA LEU A 92 -21.19 -42.27 13.49
C LEU A 92 -20.66 -40.90 13.99
N SER A 93 -20.11 -40.09 13.09
CA SER A 93 -19.59 -38.75 13.38
C SER A 93 -20.68 -37.67 13.59
N GLN A 94 -21.95 -38.07 13.63
CA GLN A 94 -23.11 -37.20 13.85
C GLN A 94 -23.17 -36.00 12.89
N ARG A 95 -22.95 -36.26 11.60
CA ARG A 95 -23.06 -35.24 10.55
C ARG A 95 -24.41 -34.53 10.60
N TYR A 96 -24.37 -33.20 10.53
CA TYR A 96 -25.53 -32.35 10.31
C TYR A 96 -25.22 -31.25 9.30
N ASP A 97 -25.99 -31.22 8.21
CA ASP A 97 -25.95 -30.17 7.19
C ASP A 97 -27.04 -29.14 7.50
N ASP A 98 -26.69 -27.87 7.70
CA ASP A 98 -27.70 -26.85 7.97
C ASP A 98 -28.55 -26.59 6.70
N PRO A 99 -29.87 -26.90 6.70
CA PRO A 99 -30.67 -26.89 5.49
C PRO A 99 -30.87 -25.48 4.91
N TYR A 100 -30.66 -24.42 5.70
CA TYR A 100 -30.87 -23.04 5.25
C TYR A 100 -29.57 -22.31 4.89
N PHE A 101 -28.39 -22.90 5.11
CA PHE A 101 -27.10 -22.24 4.92
C PHE A 101 -26.95 -21.57 3.56
N ILE A 102 -27.12 -22.34 2.47
CA ILE A 102 -26.93 -21.85 1.08
C ILE A 102 -27.90 -20.71 0.76
N GLN A 103 -29.16 -20.84 1.20
CA GLN A 103 -30.16 -19.80 1.02
C GLN A 103 -29.79 -18.53 1.78
N ASN A 104 -29.43 -18.66 3.07
CA ASN A 104 -29.12 -17.52 3.92
C ASN A 104 -27.86 -16.78 3.42
N ILE A 105 -26.79 -17.49 3.08
CA ILE A 105 -25.55 -16.83 2.61
C ILE A 105 -25.77 -16.10 1.29
N THR A 106 -26.60 -16.65 0.40
CA THR A 106 -26.98 -16.01 -0.86
C THR A 106 -27.82 -14.75 -0.62
N ARG A 107 -28.82 -14.82 0.26
CA ARG A 107 -29.73 -13.70 0.52
C ARG A 107 -29.06 -12.58 1.31
N ALA A 108 -28.25 -12.94 2.31
CA ALA A 108 -27.50 -11.99 3.14
C ALA A 108 -26.49 -11.19 2.30
N THR A 109 -25.70 -11.87 1.46
CA THR A 109 -24.75 -11.18 0.58
C THR A 109 -25.44 -10.30 -0.45
N LYS A 110 -26.55 -10.77 -1.04
CA LYS A 110 -27.37 -9.95 -1.94
C LYS A 110 -27.94 -8.69 -1.27
N ALA A 111 -28.25 -8.75 0.02
CA ALA A 111 -28.68 -7.59 0.81
C ALA A 111 -27.54 -6.63 1.16
N GLY A 112 -26.29 -6.94 0.82
CA GLY A 112 -25.10 -6.14 1.13
C GLY A 112 -24.45 -6.46 2.49
N ILE A 113 -24.83 -7.56 3.15
CA ILE A 113 -24.26 -7.97 4.43
C ILE A 113 -22.99 -8.80 4.20
N LEU A 114 -21.88 -8.38 4.83
CA LEU A 114 -20.62 -9.14 4.81
C LEU A 114 -20.81 -10.45 5.59
N THR A 115 -20.76 -11.59 4.91
CA THR A 115 -21.24 -12.86 5.47
C THR A 115 -20.13 -13.90 5.51
N GLY A 116 -20.02 -14.62 6.63
CA GLY A 116 -19.13 -15.78 6.81
C GLY A 116 -19.91 -17.02 7.21
N SER A 117 -19.25 -18.18 7.14
CA SER A 117 -19.79 -19.46 7.58
C SER A 117 -19.17 -19.90 8.90
N TYR A 118 -19.90 -20.65 9.72
CA TYR A 118 -19.35 -21.32 10.90
C TYR A 118 -19.66 -22.82 10.95
N HIS A 119 -18.79 -23.56 11.64
CA HIS A 119 -18.94 -24.98 11.93
C HIS A 119 -19.03 -25.20 13.45
N PHE A 120 -20.15 -25.76 13.91
CA PHE A 120 -20.30 -26.13 15.33
C PHE A 120 -19.55 -27.45 15.57
N ASN A 121 -18.52 -27.40 16.42
CA ASN A 121 -17.65 -28.54 16.64
C ASN A 121 -18.35 -29.67 17.42
N ARG A 122 -17.96 -30.93 17.18
CA ARG A 122 -18.40 -32.11 17.94
C ARG A 122 -17.23 -32.97 18.39
N ALA A 123 -16.22 -32.32 18.99
CA ALA A 123 -15.10 -33.00 19.65
C ALA A 123 -15.56 -33.88 20.85
N ASP A 124 -16.81 -33.77 21.30
CA ASP A 124 -17.43 -34.66 22.28
C ASP A 124 -17.77 -36.06 21.72
N ILE A 125 -17.72 -36.26 20.40
CA ILE A 125 -17.94 -37.57 19.77
C ILE A 125 -16.64 -38.37 19.84
N THR A 126 -16.62 -39.35 20.74
CA THR A 126 -15.49 -40.25 20.95
C THR A 126 -15.83 -41.66 20.48
N THR A 127 -14.84 -42.56 20.56
CA THR A 127 -15.02 -43.98 20.23
C THR A 127 -16.04 -44.68 21.14
N THR A 128 -16.40 -44.09 22.28
CA THR A 128 -17.39 -44.63 23.22
C THR A 128 -18.74 -43.93 23.17
N THR A 129 -18.90 -42.88 22.36
CA THR A 129 -20.19 -42.24 22.17
C THR A 129 -21.19 -43.23 21.58
N LEU A 130 -22.43 -43.21 22.09
CA LEU A 130 -23.49 -44.10 21.63
C LEU A 130 -23.65 -44.00 20.09
N ASN A 131 -23.69 -45.16 19.44
CA ASN A 131 -23.82 -45.32 17.99
C ASN A 131 -22.71 -44.65 17.14
N SER A 132 -21.56 -44.31 17.74
CA SER A 132 -20.41 -43.80 16.97
C SER A 132 -19.68 -44.90 16.18
N ASN A 133 -19.98 -46.17 16.45
CA ASN A 133 -19.31 -47.35 15.88
C ASN A 133 -17.79 -47.33 16.08
N GLY A 134 -17.32 -46.78 17.20
CA GLY A 134 -15.89 -46.67 17.50
C GLY A 134 -15.18 -45.57 16.71
N ILE A 135 -15.92 -44.71 16.01
CA ILE A 135 -15.36 -43.58 15.25
C ILE A 135 -15.44 -42.33 16.12
N ALA A 136 -14.29 -41.77 16.47
CA ALA A 136 -14.20 -40.46 17.11
C ALA A 136 -14.09 -39.36 16.05
N ASN A 137 -14.67 -38.19 16.34
CA ASN A 137 -14.47 -37.03 15.49
C ASN A 137 -13.06 -36.49 15.67
N THR A 138 -12.38 -36.23 14.56
CA THR A 138 -11.09 -35.53 14.55
C THR A 138 -11.29 -34.12 14.00
N GLY A 139 -10.43 -33.19 14.39
CA GLY A 139 -10.49 -31.83 13.86
C GLY A 139 -10.39 -31.79 12.34
N ALA A 140 -9.58 -32.68 11.74
CA ALA A 140 -9.47 -32.81 10.29
C ALA A 140 -10.76 -33.31 9.62
N ASP A 141 -11.43 -34.31 10.20
CA ASP A 141 -12.72 -34.82 9.68
C ASP A 141 -13.83 -33.77 9.75
N GLU A 142 -13.93 -33.03 10.86
CA GLU A 142 -14.89 -31.94 10.98
C GLU A 142 -14.57 -30.77 10.04
N ALA A 143 -13.29 -30.47 9.83
CA ALA A 143 -12.86 -29.49 8.83
C ALA A 143 -13.20 -29.95 7.41
N ASP A 144 -13.05 -31.24 7.08
CA ASP A 144 -13.45 -31.79 5.78
C ASP A 144 -14.97 -31.68 5.58
N HIS A 145 -15.77 -31.93 6.61
CA HIS A 145 -17.21 -31.69 6.55
C HIS A 145 -17.52 -30.20 6.31
N PHE A 146 -16.82 -29.30 7.02
CA PHE A 146 -16.98 -27.88 6.83
C PHE A 146 -16.61 -27.42 5.42
N LEU A 147 -15.53 -27.93 4.85
CA LEU A 147 -15.13 -27.69 3.47
C LEU A 147 -16.17 -28.21 2.47
N GLN A 148 -16.73 -29.40 2.71
CA GLN A 148 -17.80 -29.97 1.89
C GLN A 148 -19.07 -29.11 1.88
N MET A 149 -19.37 -28.40 2.97
CA MET A 149 -20.59 -27.58 3.07
C MET A 149 -20.39 -26.11 2.71
N ALA A 150 -19.25 -25.53 3.09
CA ALA A 150 -18.99 -24.10 3.02
C ALA A 150 -17.75 -23.69 2.21
N GLY A 151 -16.94 -24.64 1.71
CA GLY A 151 -15.69 -24.34 1.00
C GLY A 151 -15.88 -23.44 -0.24
N ALA A 152 -17.05 -23.51 -0.89
CA ALA A 152 -17.39 -22.60 -1.97
C ALA A 152 -17.42 -21.12 -1.55
N TRP A 153 -17.64 -20.80 -0.27
CA TRP A 153 -17.73 -19.43 0.26
C TRP A 153 -16.47 -18.99 1.03
N MET A 154 -15.47 -19.86 1.19
CA MET A 154 -14.18 -19.50 1.81
C MET A 154 -13.25 -18.81 0.80
N ARG A 155 -13.69 -17.67 0.23
CA ARG A 155 -13.00 -16.94 -0.84
C ARG A 155 -13.28 -15.43 -0.80
N PRO A 156 -12.56 -14.59 -1.57
CA PRO A 156 -12.72 -13.13 -1.54
C PRO A 156 -14.16 -12.62 -1.67
N GLY A 157 -14.51 -11.72 -0.76
CA GLY A 157 -15.84 -11.15 -0.60
C GLY A 157 -16.74 -11.83 0.44
N TYR A 158 -16.23 -12.85 1.13
CA TYR A 158 -16.87 -13.46 2.31
C TYR A 158 -15.99 -13.26 3.54
N LEU A 159 -16.60 -13.25 4.71
CA LEU A 159 -15.83 -13.26 5.96
C LEU A 159 -15.10 -14.59 6.14
N LEU A 160 -13.99 -14.54 6.87
CA LEU A 160 -13.24 -15.73 7.27
C LEU A 160 -14.19 -16.77 7.90
N PRO A 161 -13.96 -18.07 7.63
CA PRO A 161 -14.74 -19.13 8.25
C PRO A 161 -14.53 -19.13 9.76
N VAL A 162 -15.50 -19.65 10.51
CA VAL A 162 -15.44 -19.72 11.98
C VAL A 162 -15.45 -21.17 12.46
N LEU A 163 -14.54 -21.51 13.36
CA LEU A 163 -14.67 -22.67 14.24
C LEU A 163 -15.48 -22.23 15.47
N ASP A 164 -16.69 -22.77 15.62
CA ASP A 164 -17.51 -22.61 16.81
C ASP A 164 -17.14 -23.74 17.79
N LEU A 165 -16.31 -23.40 18.78
CA LEU A 165 -15.69 -24.32 19.72
C LEU A 165 -16.41 -24.28 21.08
N GLU A 166 -17.38 -25.17 21.22
CA GLU A 166 -18.25 -25.25 22.41
C GLU A 166 -18.49 -26.68 22.92
N ALA A 167 -17.96 -27.70 22.24
CA ALA A 167 -18.04 -29.11 22.67
C ALA A 167 -16.66 -29.77 22.89
N GLY A 168 -16.64 -30.85 23.68
CA GLY A 168 -15.48 -31.72 23.89
C GLY A 168 -14.70 -31.50 25.20
N ALA A 169 -14.95 -30.43 25.94
CA ALA A 169 -14.24 -30.10 27.19
C ALA A 169 -14.29 -31.21 28.25
N GLN A 170 -15.38 -31.99 28.32
CA GLN A 170 -15.50 -33.09 29.29
C GLN A 170 -14.77 -34.36 28.84
N GLN A 171 -14.58 -34.53 27.54
CA GLN A 171 -14.01 -35.73 26.92
C GLN A 171 -12.50 -35.59 26.67
N HIS A 172 -12.02 -34.35 26.56
CA HIS A 172 -10.65 -34.02 26.22
C HIS A 172 -9.95 -33.30 27.37
N SER A 173 -8.65 -33.57 27.54
CA SER A 173 -7.78 -32.65 28.28
C SER A 173 -7.61 -31.35 27.49
N THR A 174 -7.29 -30.24 28.17
CA THR A 174 -6.97 -28.94 27.55
C THR A 174 -5.97 -29.08 26.40
N ALA A 175 -4.93 -29.90 26.58
CA ALA A 175 -3.92 -30.14 25.55
C ALA A 175 -4.50 -30.88 24.34
N SER A 176 -5.27 -31.95 24.57
CA SER A 176 -5.85 -32.73 23.46
C SER A 176 -6.94 -31.97 22.69
N LEU A 177 -7.74 -31.14 23.37
CA LEU A 177 -8.73 -30.28 22.70
C LEU A 177 -8.07 -29.17 21.90
N SER A 178 -6.95 -28.62 22.41
CA SER A 178 -6.12 -27.66 21.67
C SER A 178 -5.56 -28.29 20.39
N SER A 179 -4.99 -29.50 20.48
CA SER A 179 -4.49 -30.23 19.31
C SER A 179 -5.60 -30.55 18.31
N TRP A 180 -6.79 -30.93 18.77
CA TRP A 180 -7.96 -31.16 17.92
C TRP A 180 -8.35 -29.87 17.16
N SER A 181 -8.40 -28.74 17.87
CA SER A 181 -8.76 -27.43 17.30
C SER A 181 -7.73 -26.93 16.28
N ILE A 182 -6.43 -27.18 16.53
CA ILE A 182 -5.37 -26.84 15.59
C ILE A 182 -5.43 -27.75 14.35
N ALA A 183 -5.71 -29.04 14.50
CA ALA A 183 -5.88 -29.94 13.36
C ALA A 183 -7.04 -29.51 12.44
N PHE A 184 -8.14 -29.00 13.01
CA PHE A 184 -9.22 -28.37 12.24
C PHE A 184 -8.70 -27.15 11.45
N SER A 185 -8.03 -26.23 12.14
CA SER A 185 -7.45 -25.01 11.54
C SER A 185 -6.45 -25.32 10.41
N ASP A 186 -5.55 -26.27 10.64
CA ASP A 186 -4.51 -26.66 9.69
C ASP A 186 -5.10 -27.31 8.44
N ARG A 187 -6.18 -28.09 8.59
CA ARG A 187 -6.87 -28.68 7.45
C ARG A 187 -7.53 -27.62 6.57
N ILE A 188 -8.18 -26.61 7.16
CA ILE A 188 -8.71 -25.46 6.42
C ILE A 188 -7.58 -24.67 5.75
N PHE A 189 -6.48 -24.42 6.46
CA PHE A 189 -5.33 -23.71 5.92
C PHE A 189 -4.69 -24.45 4.74
N GLN A 190 -4.56 -25.77 4.83
CA GLN A 190 -4.05 -26.61 3.74
C GLN A 190 -4.92 -26.51 2.49
N ALA A 191 -6.25 -26.48 2.65
CA ALA A 191 -7.18 -26.43 1.53
C ALA A 191 -7.33 -25.02 0.93
N MET A 192 -7.33 -23.99 1.78
CA MET A 192 -7.80 -22.65 1.42
C MET A 192 -6.78 -21.52 1.61
N GLY A 193 -5.63 -21.79 2.22
CA GLY A 193 -4.59 -20.79 2.52
C GLY A 193 -4.98 -19.79 3.62
N ILE A 194 -6.10 -20.02 4.31
CA ILE A 194 -6.64 -19.14 5.36
C ILE A 194 -6.87 -19.90 6.66
N ARG A 195 -6.84 -19.18 7.78
CA ARG A 195 -7.18 -19.75 9.09
C ARG A 195 -8.51 -19.20 9.59
N PRO A 196 -9.34 -20.03 10.24
CA PRO A 196 -10.64 -19.60 10.72
C PRO A 196 -10.51 -18.64 11.91
N ILE A 197 -11.53 -17.81 12.08
CA ILE A 197 -11.87 -17.16 13.35
C ILE A 197 -12.29 -18.25 14.34
N VAL A 198 -12.04 -18.06 15.62
CA VAL A 198 -12.47 -18.99 16.67
C VAL A 198 -13.52 -18.35 17.55
N TYR A 199 -14.70 -18.97 17.62
CA TYR A 199 -15.75 -18.61 18.55
C TYR A 199 -15.66 -19.47 19.81
N VAL A 200 -15.65 -18.81 20.97
CA VAL A 200 -15.60 -19.47 22.29
C VAL A 200 -16.34 -18.64 23.34
N ASN A 201 -16.81 -19.31 24.39
CA ASN A 201 -17.20 -18.64 25.63
C ASN A 201 -16.01 -18.49 26.61
N SER A 202 -16.26 -17.89 27.78
CA SER A 202 -15.21 -17.66 28.79
C SER A 202 -14.54 -18.91 29.33
N SER A 203 -15.25 -20.05 29.45
CA SER A 203 -14.65 -21.30 29.95
C SER A 203 -13.61 -21.80 28.96
N TYR A 204 -13.98 -21.87 27.68
CA TYR A 204 -13.08 -22.27 26.60
C TYR A 204 -11.88 -21.33 26.49
N ALA A 205 -12.11 -20.02 26.60
CA ALA A 205 -11.01 -19.06 26.59
C ALA A 205 -9.99 -19.26 27.73
N ASN A 206 -10.42 -19.69 28.92
CA ASN A 206 -9.59 -19.71 30.12
C ASN A 206 -9.07 -21.09 30.53
N SER A 207 -9.79 -22.17 30.20
CA SER A 207 -9.57 -23.47 30.84
C SER A 207 -9.60 -24.65 29.86
N GLU A 208 -10.40 -24.59 28.79
CA GLU A 208 -10.57 -25.75 27.89
C GLU A 208 -9.53 -25.80 26.76
N VAL A 209 -8.89 -24.68 26.41
CA VAL A 209 -7.76 -24.66 25.47
C VAL A 209 -6.56 -23.90 26.03
N ASN A 210 -5.38 -24.13 25.46
CA ASN A 210 -4.15 -23.44 25.81
C ASN A 210 -3.74 -22.42 24.73
N SER A 211 -2.67 -21.66 25.00
CA SER A 211 -2.19 -20.57 24.13
C SER A 211 -1.77 -20.98 22.72
N SER A 212 -1.54 -22.28 22.45
CA SER A 212 -1.26 -22.74 21.09
C SER A 212 -2.46 -22.49 20.15
N VAL A 213 -3.69 -22.57 20.66
CA VAL A 213 -4.89 -22.25 19.87
C VAL A 213 -4.92 -20.76 19.52
N ALA A 214 -4.63 -19.87 20.47
CA ALA A 214 -4.57 -18.44 20.21
C ALA A 214 -3.43 -18.05 19.26
N ALA A 215 -2.30 -18.76 19.29
CA ALA A 215 -1.21 -18.56 18.35
C ALA A 215 -1.58 -18.97 16.92
N SER A 216 -2.29 -20.09 16.75
CA SER A 216 -2.74 -20.57 15.43
C SER A 216 -3.97 -19.83 14.91
N MET A 217 -4.91 -19.45 15.79
CA MET A 217 -6.16 -18.77 15.47
C MET A 217 -6.30 -17.50 16.33
N PRO A 218 -5.59 -16.42 15.98
CA PRO A 218 -5.56 -15.20 16.79
C PRO A 218 -6.86 -14.37 16.73
N ASN A 219 -7.71 -14.62 15.74
CA ASN A 219 -8.95 -13.88 15.56
C ASN A 219 -10.04 -14.46 16.46
N LEU A 220 -10.24 -13.84 17.62
CA LEU A 220 -11.21 -14.24 18.63
C LEU A 220 -12.61 -13.66 18.36
N TRP A 221 -13.62 -14.52 18.33
CA TRP A 221 -15.02 -14.15 18.53
C TRP A 221 -15.46 -14.63 19.92
N ILE A 222 -15.72 -13.71 20.83
CA ILE A 222 -16.03 -14.05 22.23
C ILE A 222 -17.54 -14.01 22.49
N ALA A 223 -18.08 -15.04 23.14
CA ALA A 223 -19.47 -15.08 23.60
C ALA A 223 -19.61 -14.55 25.03
N ARG A 224 -20.14 -13.33 25.19
CA ARG A 224 -20.42 -12.72 26.50
C ARG A 224 -21.74 -11.93 26.47
N PRO A 225 -22.89 -12.61 26.58
CA PRO A 225 -24.16 -11.91 26.66
C PRO A 225 -24.21 -10.91 27.81
N THR A 226 -24.75 -9.72 27.54
CA THR A 226 -24.84 -8.61 28.51
C THR A 226 -26.08 -7.76 28.24
N THR A 227 -26.43 -6.91 29.21
CA THR A 227 -27.40 -5.82 29.05
C THR A 227 -26.74 -4.49 28.66
N GLY A 228 -25.40 -4.41 28.70
CA GLY A 228 -24.64 -3.24 28.27
C GLY A 228 -24.78 -2.96 26.76
N ASP A 229 -24.70 -1.69 26.39
CA ASP A 229 -24.73 -1.28 24.98
C ASP A 229 -23.42 -1.68 24.29
N PRO A 230 -23.46 -2.55 23.27
CA PRO A 230 -22.25 -3.04 22.61
C PRO A 230 -21.51 -1.95 21.82
N LEU A 231 -22.12 -0.79 21.57
CA LEU A 231 -21.47 0.34 20.89
C LEU A 231 -20.54 1.12 21.81
N THR A 232 -20.73 1.02 23.13
CA THR A 232 -20.03 1.85 24.12
C THR A 232 -19.36 1.04 25.23
N THR A 233 -19.58 -0.28 25.28
CA THR A 233 -19.05 -1.17 26.34
C THR A 233 -18.18 -2.28 25.79
N GLU A 234 -17.31 -2.85 26.62
CA GLU A 234 -16.51 -4.03 26.29
C GLU A 234 -17.20 -5.34 26.72
N PRO A 235 -16.81 -6.50 26.16
CA PRO A 235 -17.29 -7.80 26.63
C PRO A 235 -17.02 -7.95 28.15
N PRO A 236 -18.05 -8.20 28.99
CA PRO A 236 -17.85 -8.26 30.44
C PRO A 236 -17.18 -9.56 30.87
N ALA A 237 -16.53 -9.58 32.03
CA ALA A 237 -16.00 -10.81 32.64
C ALA A 237 -17.12 -11.79 33.04
N ALA A 238 -16.78 -13.07 33.20
CA ALA A 238 -17.69 -14.08 33.71
C ALA A 238 -17.53 -14.28 35.21
N SER A 239 -18.59 -14.74 35.88
CA SER A 239 -18.52 -15.16 37.27
C SER A 239 -17.47 -16.27 37.42
N GLY A 240 -16.49 -16.07 38.32
CA GLY A 240 -15.39 -17.00 38.54
C GLY A 240 -14.28 -16.98 37.47
N LEU A 241 -14.45 -16.26 36.35
CA LEU A 241 -13.45 -16.14 35.28
C LEU A 241 -13.21 -14.65 34.96
N PRO A 242 -12.33 -13.97 35.74
CA PRO A 242 -12.12 -12.53 35.61
C PRO A 242 -11.41 -12.13 34.31
N ASN A 243 -10.63 -13.02 33.69
CA ASN A 243 -10.00 -12.77 32.40
C ASN A 243 -10.99 -13.04 31.27
N VAL A 244 -11.50 -11.97 30.67
CA VAL A 244 -12.49 -12.01 29.58
C VAL A 244 -11.99 -12.80 28.37
N TYR A 245 -10.70 -12.65 28.03
CA TYR A 245 -10.11 -13.13 26.78
C TYR A 245 -9.26 -14.39 26.97
N GLY A 246 -9.03 -14.79 28.22
CA GLY A 246 -8.26 -15.98 28.57
C GLY A 246 -6.90 -16.04 27.86
N VAL A 247 -6.64 -17.13 27.16
CA VAL A 247 -5.36 -17.36 26.46
C VAL A 247 -5.07 -16.39 25.30
N TRP A 248 -6.06 -15.62 24.82
CA TRP A 248 -5.86 -14.52 23.86
C TRP A 248 -5.40 -13.21 24.52
N ASN A 249 -5.48 -13.10 25.85
CA ASN A 249 -4.83 -12.04 26.63
C ASN A 249 -4.21 -12.60 27.93
N PRO A 250 -3.05 -13.25 27.86
CA PRO A 250 -2.40 -13.80 29.06
C PRO A 250 -1.94 -12.72 30.04
N SER A 251 -1.81 -11.45 29.61
CA SER A 251 -1.40 -10.32 30.46
C SER A 251 -2.55 -9.60 31.18
N TYR A 252 -3.78 -10.13 31.12
CA TYR A 252 -4.95 -9.53 31.77
C TYR A 252 -4.72 -9.22 33.26
N PRO A 253 -5.17 -8.07 33.80
CA PRO A 253 -6.07 -7.07 33.20
C PRO A 253 -5.38 -6.07 32.26
N ASN A 254 -4.07 -6.17 32.03
CA ASN A 254 -3.41 -5.32 31.03
C ASN A 254 -3.91 -5.74 29.64
N THR A 255 -4.85 -4.95 29.12
CA THR A 255 -5.53 -5.20 27.85
C THR A 255 -4.93 -4.29 26.79
N PRO A 256 -4.46 -4.83 25.65
CA PRO A 256 -3.95 -4.01 24.55
C PRO A 256 -5.06 -3.11 23.99
N THR A 257 -4.67 -2.04 23.31
CA THR A 257 -5.60 -1.20 22.55
C THR A 257 -5.26 -1.34 21.06
N PRO A 258 -6.19 -1.83 20.20
CA PRO A 258 -7.51 -2.36 20.57
C PRO A 258 -7.44 -3.69 21.34
N ALA A 259 -8.51 -4.02 22.05
CA ALA A 259 -8.65 -5.30 22.76
C ALA A 259 -8.56 -6.48 21.78
N PRO A 260 -8.16 -7.70 22.23
CA PRO A 260 -7.79 -8.78 21.31
C PRO A 260 -9.00 -9.47 20.64
N TRP A 261 -10.22 -9.21 21.10
CA TRP A 261 -11.43 -9.72 20.45
C TRP A 261 -11.71 -9.00 19.13
N LYS A 262 -12.26 -9.72 18.15
CA LYS A 262 -12.62 -9.20 16.82
C LYS A 262 -14.12 -9.07 16.67
N PHE A 263 -14.83 -10.08 17.13
CA PHE A 263 -16.28 -10.10 17.20
C PHE A 263 -16.72 -10.47 18.62
N TRP A 264 -17.90 -9.99 19.00
CA TRP A 264 -18.48 -10.22 20.31
C TRP A 264 -19.96 -10.54 20.16
N GLN A 265 -20.36 -11.75 20.57
CA GLN A 265 -21.76 -12.10 20.75
C GLN A 265 -22.24 -11.54 22.10
N TYR A 266 -23.01 -10.46 22.04
CA TYR A 266 -23.42 -9.69 23.22
C TYR A 266 -24.85 -10.00 23.68
N SER A 267 -25.61 -10.80 22.92
CA SER A 267 -26.97 -11.18 23.27
C SER A 267 -27.40 -12.41 22.48
N THR A 268 -28.19 -13.28 23.10
CA THR A 268 -28.77 -14.50 22.49
C THR A 268 -30.30 -14.46 22.36
N SER A 269 -30.91 -13.32 22.66
CA SER A 269 -32.36 -13.21 22.80
C SER A 269 -32.90 -11.87 22.33
N GLY A 270 -34.19 -11.87 22.00
CA GLY A 270 -34.92 -10.69 21.54
C GLY A 270 -34.70 -10.38 20.05
N GLY A 271 -35.80 -10.00 19.39
CA GLY A 271 -35.85 -9.70 17.97
C GLY A 271 -35.09 -8.44 17.53
N ILE A 272 -35.06 -8.23 16.23
CA ILE A 272 -34.60 -7.01 15.56
C ILE A 272 -35.64 -6.61 14.50
N PRO A 273 -35.64 -5.37 13.98
CA PRO A 273 -36.51 -5.01 12.86
C PRO A 273 -36.44 -6.06 11.74
N GLY A 274 -37.59 -6.61 11.36
CA GLY A 274 -37.72 -7.68 10.36
C GLY A 274 -37.78 -9.12 10.91
N TYR A 275 -37.45 -9.36 12.19
CA TYR A 275 -37.48 -10.69 12.80
C TYR A 275 -37.83 -10.64 14.29
N SER A 276 -38.93 -11.30 14.69
CA SER A 276 -39.48 -11.24 16.05
C SER A 276 -39.00 -12.35 16.98
N GLY A 277 -38.37 -13.41 16.46
CA GLY A 277 -37.83 -14.51 17.27
C GLY A 277 -36.53 -14.15 17.99
N ASN A 278 -36.01 -15.09 18.78
CA ASN A 278 -34.66 -14.98 19.35
C ASN A 278 -33.60 -15.10 18.25
N LEU A 279 -32.61 -14.23 18.33
CA LEU A 279 -31.43 -14.26 17.50
C LEU A 279 -30.19 -13.83 18.29
N ASP A 280 -29.06 -14.37 17.88
CA ASP A 280 -27.78 -13.99 18.41
C ASP A 280 -27.31 -12.70 17.73
N LYS A 281 -26.89 -11.72 18.55
CA LYS A 281 -26.50 -10.39 18.09
C LYS A 281 -25.03 -10.15 18.41
N ASN A 282 -24.34 -9.58 17.41
CA ASN A 282 -22.89 -9.39 17.44
C ASN A 282 -22.48 -7.94 17.24
N ALA A 283 -21.32 -7.60 17.80
CA ALA A 283 -20.60 -6.37 17.50
C ALA A 283 -19.19 -6.71 17.02
N ALA A 284 -18.64 -5.89 16.12
CA ALA A 284 -17.23 -5.91 15.75
C ALA A 284 -16.43 -4.94 16.62
N ASN A 285 -15.13 -5.17 16.81
CA ASN A 285 -14.25 -4.28 17.58
C ASN A 285 -13.81 -3.03 16.78
N GLY A 286 -14.66 -2.57 15.86
CA GLY A 286 -14.44 -1.45 14.95
C GLY A 286 -15.64 -1.28 14.01
N GLY A 287 -15.54 -0.31 13.11
CA GLY A 287 -16.54 -0.02 12.09
C GLY A 287 -16.49 -0.98 10.90
N ILE A 288 -17.04 -0.55 9.77
CA ILE A 288 -17.12 -1.42 8.57
C ILE A 288 -15.74 -1.72 7.97
N GLU A 289 -14.79 -0.78 8.03
CA GLU A 289 -13.44 -1.01 7.53
C GLU A 289 -12.69 -2.04 8.36
N PHE A 290 -12.89 -2.04 9.69
CA PHE A 290 -12.43 -3.12 10.55
C PHE A 290 -13.04 -4.47 10.13
N VAL A 291 -14.35 -4.55 9.88
CA VAL A 291 -15.00 -5.82 9.47
C VAL A 291 -14.41 -6.33 8.15
N LYS A 292 -14.13 -5.44 7.19
CA LYS A 292 -13.54 -5.80 5.89
C LYS A 292 -12.13 -6.40 6.01
N ASP A 293 -11.40 -6.14 7.10
CA ASP A 293 -10.11 -6.78 7.36
C ASP A 293 -10.22 -8.29 7.66
N TYR A 294 -11.43 -8.75 7.98
CA TYR A 294 -11.72 -10.17 8.20
C TYR A 294 -12.46 -10.80 7.02
N LEU A 295 -12.47 -10.16 5.85
CA LEU A 295 -12.79 -10.83 4.61
C LEU A 295 -11.66 -11.79 4.22
N VAL A 296 -12.01 -12.92 3.63
CA VAL A 296 -11.04 -13.84 3.02
C VAL A 296 -10.23 -13.06 1.98
N PRO A 297 -8.89 -13.01 2.08
CA PRO A 297 -8.08 -12.30 1.10
C PRO A 297 -8.01 -13.05 -0.22
N ALA A 298 -7.76 -12.30 -1.30
CA ALA A 298 -7.35 -12.87 -2.57
C ALA A 298 -5.88 -13.28 -2.47
N ILE A 299 -5.65 -14.59 -2.49
CA ILE A 299 -4.33 -15.19 -2.30
C ILE A 299 -3.89 -15.83 -3.61
N TRP A 300 -2.62 -15.66 -3.93
CA TRP A 300 -1.98 -16.37 -5.02
C TRP A 300 -1.66 -17.82 -4.62
N MET A 301 -2.26 -18.80 -5.30
CA MET A 301 -2.27 -20.23 -4.94
C MET A 301 -1.49 -21.13 -5.91
N ASN A 302 -1.16 -20.68 -7.13
CA ASN A 302 -0.53 -21.52 -8.15
C ASN A 302 0.58 -20.78 -8.90
N ASP A 303 1.68 -21.48 -9.19
CA ASP A 303 2.88 -20.93 -9.81
C ASP A 303 2.99 -21.27 -11.31
N SER A 304 1.92 -21.75 -11.93
CA SER A 304 1.91 -22.15 -13.35
C SER A 304 2.21 -20.99 -14.32
N SER A 305 1.93 -19.75 -13.92
CA SER A 305 2.15 -18.53 -14.68
C SER A 305 2.38 -17.37 -13.71
N GLY A 306 3.18 -16.36 -14.10
CA GLY A 306 3.40 -15.14 -13.32
C GLY A 306 2.36 -14.05 -13.57
N GLU A 307 1.49 -14.22 -14.57
CA GLU A 307 0.57 -13.17 -15.00
C GLU A 307 -0.62 -13.02 -14.06
N TRP A 308 -0.84 -11.79 -13.58
CA TRP A 308 -1.93 -11.39 -12.68
C TRP A 308 -3.31 -11.78 -13.23
N THR A 309 -3.47 -11.71 -14.55
CA THR A 309 -4.72 -12.01 -15.26
C THR A 309 -5.03 -13.50 -15.39
N THR A 310 -4.14 -14.38 -14.95
CA THR A 310 -4.39 -15.83 -14.96
C THR A 310 -5.28 -16.22 -13.78
N LEU A 311 -6.55 -16.52 -14.04
CA LEU A 311 -7.53 -16.86 -13.00
C LEU A 311 -7.08 -17.99 -12.07
N SER A 312 -6.52 -19.08 -12.61
CA SER A 312 -6.12 -20.26 -11.83
C SER A 312 -5.00 -19.99 -10.82
N ASN A 313 -4.34 -18.83 -10.90
CA ASN A 313 -3.37 -18.40 -9.92
C ASN A 313 -4.01 -17.90 -8.63
N TRP A 314 -5.29 -17.53 -8.64
CA TRP A 314 -5.95 -16.94 -7.49
C TRP A 314 -6.94 -17.90 -6.85
N ASN A 315 -7.04 -17.89 -5.51
CA ASN A 315 -8.13 -18.60 -4.81
C ASN A 315 -9.53 -18.16 -5.29
N SER A 316 -9.70 -16.88 -5.66
CA SER A 316 -10.93 -16.34 -6.25
C SER A 316 -11.18 -16.83 -7.67
N GLY A 317 -10.15 -17.25 -8.40
CA GLY A 317 -10.25 -17.79 -9.74
C GLY A 317 -10.34 -19.32 -9.77
N MET A 318 -10.29 -20.00 -8.62
CA MET A 318 -10.57 -21.43 -8.52
C MET A 318 -12.08 -21.71 -8.61
N ALA A 319 -12.46 -22.68 -9.43
CA ALA A 319 -13.86 -23.07 -9.58
C ALA A 319 -14.42 -23.52 -8.21
N PRO A 320 -15.54 -22.91 -7.74
CA PRO A 320 -16.17 -23.38 -6.51
C PRO A 320 -16.69 -24.80 -6.71
N VAL A 321 -16.64 -25.60 -5.65
CA VAL A 321 -17.17 -26.96 -5.61
C VAL A 321 -18.56 -26.94 -4.95
N GLU A 322 -19.52 -27.63 -5.56
CA GLU A 322 -20.89 -27.65 -5.04
C GLU A 322 -20.93 -28.31 -3.66
N PRO A 323 -21.69 -27.77 -2.69
CA PRO A 323 -21.84 -28.41 -1.41
C PRO A 323 -22.39 -29.84 -1.53
N THR A 324 -21.70 -30.78 -0.88
CA THR A 324 -22.09 -32.19 -0.88
C THR A 324 -22.98 -32.46 0.32
N GLN A 325 -24.25 -32.77 0.07
CA GLN A 325 -25.18 -33.20 1.11
C GLN A 325 -24.88 -34.64 1.54
N GLY A 326 -24.76 -34.86 2.86
CA GLY A 326 -24.57 -36.18 3.42
C GLY A 326 -25.80 -37.10 3.25
N PRO A 327 -25.64 -38.42 3.22
CA PRO A 327 -26.77 -39.35 3.27
C PRO A 327 -27.64 -39.12 4.51
N GLY A 328 -28.96 -39.19 4.36
CA GLY A 328 -29.92 -39.06 5.46
C GLY A 328 -30.15 -37.62 5.96
N GLN A 329 -29.48 -36.62 5.38
CA GLN A 329 -29.62 -35.22 5.79
C GLN A 329 -30.93 -34.61 5.27
N VAL A 330 -31.45 -33.61 6.00
CA VAL A 330 -32.64 -32.85 5.59
C VAL A 330 -32.34 -32.10 4.31
N ALA A 331 -33.19 -32.24 3.29
CA ALA A 331 -32.99 -31.59 1.99
C ALA A 331 -32.74 -30.08 2.14
N ARG A 332 -31.68 -29.59 1.49
CA ARG A 332 -31.36 -28.16 1.48
C ARG A 332 -32.48 -27.31 0.89
N VAL A 333 -32.72 -26.15 1.51
CA VAL A 333 -33.69 -25.17 1.05
C VAL A 333 -33.03 -24.25 0.03
N GLY A 334 -33.65 -24.11 -1.14
CA GLY A 334 -33.16 -23.27 -2.24
C GLY A 334 -32.78 -24.06 -3.50
N GLY A 335 -32.44 -25.35 -3.38
CA GLY A 335 -32.10 -26.23 -4.51
C GLY A 335 -30.59 -26.44 -4.72
N THR A 336 -30.23 -27.09 -5.83
CA THR A 336 -28.84 -27.39 -6.23
C THR A 336 -28.31 -26.35 -7.22
N TRP A 337 -27.01 -26.38 -7.54
CA TRP A 337 -26.45 -25.54 -8.61
C TRP A 337 -26.99 -25.86 -10.01
N THR A 338 -27.61 -27.02 -10.19
CA THR A 338 -28.02 -27.58 -11.49
C THR A 338 -29.54 -27.67 -11.67
N THR A 339 -30.34 -27.69 -10.60
CA THR A 339 -31.78 -27.95 -10.67
C THR A 339 -32.65 -26.95 -9.89
N GLY A 340 -32.08 -25.89 -9.31
CA GLY A 340 -32.78 -24.95 -8.42
C GLY A 340 -32.84 -23.49 -8.87
N THR A 341 -33.69 -22.70 -8.19
CA THR A 341 -33.84 -21.24 -8.29
C THR A 341 -32.83 -20.46 -7.42
N VAL A 342 -31.73 -21.06 -6.94
CA VAL A 342 -30.68 -20.31 -6.20
C VAL A 342 -29.93 -19.43 -7.22
N PRO A 343 -30.10 -18.09 -7.21
CA PRO A 343 -29.66 -17.29 -8.35
C PRO A 343 -28.16 -17.02 -8.38
N ALA A 344 -27.40 -17.31 -7.32
CA ALA A 344 -26.04 -16.81 -7.22
C ALA A 344 -25.10 -17.78 -6.49
N ARG A 345 -24.45 -18.66 -7.25
CA ARG A 345 -23.22 -19.34 -6.79
C ARG A 345 -22.05 -18.36 -6.86
N PRO A 346 -21.00 -18.54 -6.05
CA PRO A 346 -19.76 -17.80 -6.26
C PRO A 346 -19.25 -17.95 -7.70
N ALA A 347 -18.82 -16.86 -8.33
CA ALA A 347 -18.15 -16.92 -9.62
C ALA A 347 -16.63 -16.93 -9.45
N GLN A 348 -15.94 -17.50 -10.43
CA GLN A 348 -14.50 -17.29 -10.59
C GLN A 348 -14.28 -15.84 -11.03
N ARG A 349 -13.33 -15.15 -10.40
CA ARG A 349 -13.00 -13.77 -10.75
C ARG A 349 -11.56 -13.43 -10.39
N LEU A 350 -11.02 -12.44 -11.09
CA LEU A 350 -9.76 -11.81 -10.71
C LEU A 350 -9.98 -10.89 -9.50
N PRO A 351 -8.93 -10.63 -8.71
CA PRO A 351 -9.02 -9.61 -7.66
C PRO A 351 -9.39 -8.25 -8.23
N GLY A 352 -10.30 -7.55 -7.55
CA GLY A 352 -10.79 -6.24 -7.96
C GLY A 352 -11.87 -6.25 -9.03
N VAL A 353 -12.31 -7.43 -9.48
CA VAL A 353 -13.45 -7.58 -10.38
C VAL A 353 -14.68 -7.96 -9.56
N ASP A 354 -15.81 -7.28 -9.79
CA ASP A 354 -17.07 -7.55 -9.10
C ASP A 354 -17.67 -8.91 -9.47
N ASP A 355 -18.31 -9.53 -8.49
CA ASP A 355 -19.28 -10.59 -8.74
C ASP A 355 -20.69 -9.98 -8.76
N THR A 356 -21.09 -9.52 -9.95
CA THR A 356 -22.36 -8.81 -10.18
C THR A 356 -23.58 -9.69 -9.94
N VAL A 357 -23.43 -11.01 -10.03
CA VAL A 357 -24.51 -11.97 -9.77
C VAL A 357 -24.82 -12.02 -8.27
N ARG A 358 -23.79 -11.91 -7.42
CA ARG A 358 -23.92 -11.90 -5.95
C ARG A 358 -24.00 -10.51 -5.33
N GLY A 359 -23.70 -9.46 -6.08
CA GLY A 359 -23.51 -8.11 -5.54
C GLY A 359 -22.29 -8.01 -4.62
N VAL A 360 -21.27 -8.83 -4.86
CA VAL A 360 -20.02 -8.78 -4.11
C VAL A 360 -19.03 -7.90 -4.86
N ASP A 361 -18.72 -6.78 -4.25
CA ASP A 361 -17.84 -5.75 -4.76
C ASP A 361 -16.38 -6.17 -4.63
N GLY A 362 -15.72 -6.37 -5.78
CA GLY A 362 -14.31 -6.75 -5.86
C GLY A 362 -13.39 -5.65 -5.33
N GLN A 363 -13.89 -4.42 -5.23
CA GLN A 363 -13.17 -3.32 -4.61
C GLN A 363 -13.03 -3.46 -3.09
N ASN A 364 -13.64 -4.47 -2.46
CA ASN A 364 -13.38 -4.84 -1.07
C ASN A 364 -12.22 -5.85 -0.90
N ASP A 365 -11.60 -6.29 -2.00
CA ASP A 365 -10.57 -7.32 -1.95
C ASP A 365 -9.29 -6.84 -1.26
N THR A 366 -8.86 -7.57 -0.24
CA THR A 366 -7.47 -7.54 0.23
C THR A 366 -6.68 -8.55 -0.58
N VAL A 367 -5.69 -8.09 -1.33
CA VAL A 367 -4.77 -8.94 -2.10
C VAL A 367 -3.51 -9.19 -1.30
N VAL A 368 -3.10 -10.46 -1.22
CA VAL A 368 -1.88 -10.88 -0.53
C VAL A 368 -1.02 -11.73 -1.47
N LEU A 369 0.18 -11.25 -1.78
CA LEU A 369 1.22 -11.98 -2.50
C LEU A 369 2.21 -12.51 -1.45
N ASN A 370 1.99 -13.74 -0.98
CA ASN A 370 2.78 -14.33 0.10
C ASN A 370 2.98 -15.85 -0.07
N ARG A 371 3.93 -16.22 -0.90
CA ARG A 371 4.37 -17.58 -1.22
C ARG A 371 5.86 -17.68 -0.90
N PRO A 372 6.21 -18.04 0.34
CA PRO A 372 7.61 -18.29 0.66
C PRO A 372 8.14 -19.41 -0.25
N ASN A 373 9.27 -19.15 -0.91
CA ASN A 373 10.01 -20.07 -1.79
C ASN A 373 9.48 -20.26 -3.24
N ALA A 374 8.48 -19.50 -3.68
CA ALA A 374 8.09 -19.50 -5.09
C ALA A 374 9.16 -18.75 -5.94
N ASN A 375 9.62 -19.36 -7.05
CA ASN A 375 10.58 -18.75 -7.97
C ASN A 375 9.86 -18.17 -9.20
N ILE A 376 8.78 -17.41 -8.97
CA ILE A 376 8.03 -16.76 -10.05
C ILE A 376 7.73 -15.32 -9.69
N THR A 377 7.99 -14.42 -10.64
CA THR A 377 7.63 -13.01 -10.50
C THR A 377 6.16 -12.83 -10.86
N VAL A 378 5.39 -12.15 -10.00
CA VAL A 378 4.04 -11.74 -10.34
C VAL A 378 4.12 -10.53 -11.26
N THR A 379 3.42 -10.58 -12.39
CA THR A 379 3.40 -9.50 -13.39
C THR A 379 1.96 -9.06 -13.64
N LEU A 380 1.67 -7.77 -13.46
CA LEU A 380 0.46 -7.12 -13.95
C LEU A 380 0.84 -6.38 -15.23
N SER A 381 0.51 -6.97 -16.37
CA SER A 381 0.87 -6.48 -17.70
C SER A 381 -0.24 -5.71 -18.41
N SER A 382 -1.49 -5.88 -17.97
CA SER A 382 -2.68 -5.28 -18.58
C SER A 382 -3.89 -5.38 -17.65
N GLY A 383 -4.99 -4.73 -18.04
CA GLY A 383 -6.25 -4.73 -17.29
C GLY A 383 -6.36 -3.54 -16.33
N SER A 384 -7.55 -3.36 -15.77
CA SER A 384 -7.83 -2.35 -14.75
C SER A 384 -8.32 -3.07 -13.50
N HIS A 385 -7.57 -2.93 -12.41
CA HIS A 385 -7.82 -3.61 -11.15
C HIS A 385 -8.02 -2.59 -10.04
N ASN A 386 -9.22 -2.58 -9.44
CA ASN A 386 -9.53 -1.73 -8.31
C ASN A 386 -9.79 -2.61 -7.09
N ILE A 387 -8.86 -2.62 -6.15
CA ILE A 387 -8.87 -3.48 -4.96
C ILE A 387 -8.82 -2.62 -3.69
N ARG A 388 -9.14 -3.24 -2.55
CA ARG A 388 -9.10 -2.56 -1.25
C ARG A 388 -7.69 -2.38 -0.74
N LYS A 389 -6.95 -3.48 -0.58
CA LYS A 389 -5.61 -3.48 0.02
C LYS A 389 -4.67 -4.39 -0.73
N LEU A 390 -3.37 -4.11 -0.62
CA LEU A 390 -2.31 -4.89 -1.25
C LEU A 390 -1.14 -5.15 -0.29
N TYR A 391 -0.84 -6.42 -0.02
CA TYR A 391 0.35 -6.83 0.71
C TYR A 391 1.25 -7.64 -0.20
N VAL A 392 2.48 -7.18 -0.38
CA VAL A 392 3.44 -7.77 -1.30
C VAL A 392 4.65 -8.26 -0.52
N ASN A 393 4.77 -9.57 -0.31
CA ASN A 393 5.95 -10.20 0.31
C ASN A 393 6.91 -10.79 -0.74
N GLU A 394 6.53 -10.79 -2.02
CA GLU A 394 7.28 -11.33 -3.16
C GLU A 394 7.55 -10.25 -4.21
N THR A 395 8.14 -10.62 -5.35
CA THR A 395 8.33 -9.68 -6.47
C THR A 395 7.03 -9.43 -7.22
N LEU A 396 6.65 -8.16 -7.38
CA LEU A 396 5.55 -7.69 -8.23
C LEU A 396 6.07 -6.70 -9.28
N ASN A 397 5.85 -6.99 -10.56
CA ASN A 397 6.10 -6.07 -11.66
C ASN A 397 4.77 -5.56 -12.23
N ILE A 398 4.58 -4.25 -12.22
CA ILE A 398 3.44 -3.59 -12.87
C ILE A 398 3.96 -2.96 -14.15
N THR A 399 3.79 -3.68 -15.26
CA THR A 399 4.39 -3.37 -16.57
C THR A 399 3.39 -2.86 -17.59
N GLY A 400 2.12 -2.76 -17.23
CA GLY A 400 1.05 -2.14 -18.01
C GLY A 400 -0.27 -2.19 -17.25
N GLY A 401 -1.33 -1.60 -17.81
CA GLY A 401 -2.64 -1.54 -17.16
C GLY A 401 -2.66 -0.64 -15.91
N SER A 402 -3.70 -0.78 -15.08
CA SER A 402 -3.88 0.00 -13.88
C SER A 402 -4.16 -0.86 -12.64
N LEU A 403 -3.52 -0.49 -11.53
CA LEU A 403 -3.77 -1.04 -10.20
C LEU A 403 -4.10 0.08 -9.22
N THR A 404 -5.37 0.17 -8.86
CA THR A 404 -5.90 1.14 -7.89
C THR A 404 -6.18 0.44 -6.56
N ILE A 405 -5.61 1.00 -5.50
CA ILE A 405 -5.85 0.61 -4.11
C ILE A 405 -6.75 1.68 -3.48
N ASN A 406 -8.03 1.39 -3.35
CA ASN A 406 -9.04 2.38 -2.95
C ASN A 406 -9.19 2.58 -1.43
N TYR A 407 -8.47 1.81 -0.61
CA TYR A 407 -8.56 1.95 0.84
C TYR A 407 -7.93 3.25 1.32
N VAL A 408 -8.75 4.05 2.00
CA VAL A 408 -8.33 5.21 2.78
C VAL A 408 -8.10 4.75 4.23
N PRO A 409 -6.88 4.94 4.80
CA PRO A 409 -6.60 4.55 6.17
C PRO A 409 -7.58 5.09 7.19
N SER A 410 -8.11 4.20 8.03
CA SER A 410 -8.97 4.53 9.17
C SER A 410 -8.31 4.11 10.49
N SER A 411 -8.72 4.71 11.61
CA SER A 411 -8.13 4.45 12.93
C SER A 411 -8.42 3.04 13.47
N ASP A 412 -9.44 2.39 12.95
CA ASP A 412 -9.88 1.04 13.33
C ASP A 412 -9.31 -0.04 12.40
N SER A 413 -8.42 0.31 11.47
CA SER A 413 -7.84 -0.62 10.49
C SER A 413 -6.36 -0.27 10.25
N THR A 414 -5.77 -0.74 9.15
CA THR A 414 -4.33 -0.55 8.89
C THR A 414 -4.01 0.89 8.50
N PRO A 415 -2.82 1.41 8.87
CA PRO A 415 -2.43 2.80 8.56
C PRO A 415 -2.03 3.00 7.09
N PHE A 416 -2.01 1.94 6.29
CA PHE A 416 -1.68 1.95 4.87
C PHE A 416 -2.62 1.02 4.09
N GLY A 417 -2.83 1.36 2.81
CA GLY A 417 -3.56 0.52 1.85
C GLY A 417 -2.66 -0.48 1.14
N ALA A 418 -1.37 -0.15 0.98
CA ALA A 418 -0.39 -1.07 0.42
C ALA A 418 0.87 -1.18 1.28
N GLN A 419 1.46 -2.38 1.34
CA GLN A 419 2.75 -2.64 1.96
C GLN A 419 3.65 -3.45 1.03
N PHE A 420 4.84 -2.92 0.77
CA PHE A 420 5.88 -3.58 -0.02
C PHE A 420 6.95 -4.15 0.91
N SER A 421 6.78 -5.41 1.27
CA SER A 421 7.77 -6.24 1.97
C SER A 421 8.61 -7.09 1.00
N GLY A 422 8.24 -7.13 -0.27
CA GLY A 422 8.98 -7.66 -1.41
C GLY A 422 9.43 -6.57 -2.39
N ALA A 423 10.03 -6.95 -3.52
CA ALA A 423 10.44 -6.00 -4.55
C ALA A 423 9.25 -5.62 -5.44
N VAL A 424 9.06 -4.34 -5.70
CA VAL A 424 7.98 -3.88 -6.60
C VAL A 424 8.56 -2.99 -7.68
N SER A 425 8.08 -3.16 -8.92
CA SER A 425 8.41 -2.26 -10.02
C SER A 425 7.19 -1.70 -10.73
N LEU A 426 7.28 -0.45 -11.19
CA LEU A 426 6.34 0.22 -12.09
C LEU A 426 7.08 0.59 -13.38
N SER A 427 6.52 0.26 -14.55
CA SER A 427 7.17 0.54 -15.84
C SER A 427 6.19 0.68 -17.01
N ASN A 428 6.71 1.07 -18.19
CA ASN A 428 6.04 1.05 -19.49
C ASN A 428 4.67 1.78 -19.54
N GLY A 429 4.52 2.87 -18.79
CA GLY A 429 3.26 3.63 -18.78
C GLY A 429 2.13 2.98 -17.98
N ALA A 430 2.44 2.06 -17.07
CA ALA A 430 1.46 1.50 -16.14
C ALA A 430 1.02 2.52 -15.09
N ASP A 431 -0.19 2.32 -14.56
CA ASP A 431 -0.77 3.18 -13.52
C ASP A 431 -0.81 2.47 -12.18
N PHE A 432 -0.26 3.09 -11.14
CA PHE A 432 -0.38 2.64 -9.77
C PHE A 432 -0.93 3.74 -8.87
N SER A 433 -2.08 3.47 -8.24
CA SER A 433 -2.78 4.44 -7.38
C SER A 433 -3.01 3.86 -5.99
N VAL A 434 -2.69 4.62 -4.95
CA VAL A 434 -2.86 4.20 -3.55
C VAL A 434 -2.98 5.41 -2.63
N HIS A 435 -3.87 5.40 -1.64
CA HIS A 435 -3.89 6.48 -0.66
C HIS A 435 -2.57 6.54 0.13
N THR A 436 -2.26 5.49 0.89
CA THR A 436 -1.02 5.40 1.68
C THR A 436 -0.28 4.11 1.37
N LEU A 437 0.97 4.23 0.95
CA LEU A 437 1.92 3.13 0.73
C LEU A 437 2.95 3.09 1.86
N GLN A 438 3.32 1.87 2.28
CA GLN A 438 4.53 1.62 3.07
C GLN A 438 5.51 0.76 2.27
N VAL A 439 6.76 1.23 2.16
CA VAL A 439 7.88 0.43 1.64
C VAL A 439 8.76 0.05 2.83
N ASP A 440 8.84 -1.24 3.12
CA ASP A 440 9.54 -1.73 4.29
C ASP A 440 11.07 -1.54 4.17
N ALA A 441 11.75 -1.52 5.32
CA ALA A 441 13.20 -1.49 5.36
C ALA A 441 13.79 -2.64 4.51
N THR A 442 14.96 -2.42 3.94
CA THR A 442 15.66 -3.33 3.01
C THR A 442 15.00 -3.47 1.63
N ARG A 443 13.83 -2.87 1.39
CA ARG A 443 13.10 -2.99 0.13
C ARG A 443 13.29 -1.78 -0.79
N THR A 444 13.13 -2.05 -2.07
CA THR A 444 13.21 -1.05 -3.15
C THR A 444 11.90 -1.09 -3.94
N PHE A 445 11.30 0.09 -4.11
CA PHE A 445 10.26 0.32 -5.11
C PHE A 445 10.92 0.97 -6.33
N THR A 446 10.98 0.25 -7.45
CA THR A 446 11.63 0.73 -8.68
C THR A 446 10.59 1.34 -9.61
N ILE A 447 10.84 2.55 -10.10
CA ILE A 447 9.98 3.22 -11.09
C ILE A 447 10.82 3.43 -12.35
N ASN A 448 10.37 2.87 -13.47
CA ASN A 448 11.01 2.92 -14.77
C ASN A 448 10.01 3.42 -15.82
N GLY A 449 9.37 4.56 -15.55
CA GLY A 449 8.19 5.03 -16.29
C GLY A 449 6.87 4.64 -15.62
N GLY A 450 5.80 5.38 -15.94
CA GLY A 450 4.44 5.14 -15.45
C GLY A 450 3.86 6.29 -14.63
N ASP A 451 2.59 6.13 -14.28
CA ASP A 451 1.81 7.08 -13.51
C ASP A 451 1.65 6.59 -12.06
N LEU A 452 2.15 7.39 -11.12
CA LEU A 452 2.05 7.15 -9.69
C LEU A 452 1.07 8.15 -9.06
N THR A 453 -0.01 7.64 -8.49
CA THR A 453 -0.97 8.43 -7.72
C THR A 453 -0.90 8.05 -6.25
N ALA A 454 -0.57 9.01 -5.37
CA ALA A 454 -0.57 8.74 -3.94
C ALA A 454 -0.84 9.98 -3.06
N ASN A 455 -1.37 9.74 -1.86
CA ASN A 455 -1.42 10.77 -0.81
C ASN A 455 -0.19 10.68 0.11
N LYS A 456 0.26 9.47 0.45
CA LYS A 456 1.45 9.29 1.29
C LYS A 456 2.25 8.05 0.91
N ILE A 457 3.58 8.20 0.87
CA ILE A 457 4.52 7.07 0.77
C ILE A 457 5.46 7.12 1.97
N ASN A 458 5.42 6.07 2.78
CA ASN A 458 6.31 5.88 3.92
C ASN A 458 7.50 5.01 3.51
N LEU A 459 8.71 5.57 3.57
CA LEU A 459 9.96 4.81 3.42
C LEU A 459 10.47 4.46 4.81
N ILE A 460 10.48 3.18 5.19
CA ILE A 460 10.87 2.78 6.54
C ILE A 460 12.39 2.96 6.76
N PRO A 461 12.81 3.70 7.80
CA PRO A 461 14.21 3.84 8.20
C PRO A 461 14.84 2.50 8.61
N HIS A 462 16.17 2.41 8.48
CA HIS A 462 16.92 1.23 8.93
C HIS A 462 18.36 1.59 9.29
N ALA A 463 19.01 0.75 10.11
CA ALA A 463 20.38 1.00 10.56
C ALA A 463 21.41 1.08 9.41
N SER A 464 21.21 0.32 8.33
CA SER A 464 22.17 0.24 7.19
C SER A 464 21.52 0.20 5.81
N THR A 465 20.30 -0.33 5.71
CA THR A 465 19.59 -0.60 4.45
C THR A 465 18.17 -0.06 4.51
N PRO A 466 17.99 1.27 4.60
CA PRO A 466 16.66 1.86 4.66
C PRO A 466 15.88 1.60 3.37
N ALA A 467 14.55 1.69 3.45
CA ALA A 467 13.69 1.60 2.29
C ALA A 467 14.05 2.68 1.26
N LYS A 468 13.94 2.36 -0.04
CA LYS A 468 14.17 3.35 -1.10
C LYS A 468 13.17 3.27 -2.24
N ILE A 469 12.95 4.42 -2.89
CA ILE A 469 12.45 4.48 -4.26
C ILE A 469 13.66 4.61 -5.18
N LEU A 470 13.74 3.79 -6.22
CA LEU A 470 14.73 3.92 -7.29
C LEU A 470 14.03 4.43 -8.56
N LEU A 471 14.39 5.62 -9.03
CA LEU A 471 13.97 6.13 -10.33
C LEU A 471 14.95 5.63 -11.40
N ALA A 472 14.59 4.52 -12.04
CA ALA A 472 15.28 3.96 -13.20
C ALA A 472 14.83 4.59 -14.53
N GLY A 473 13.72 5.32 -14.50
CA GLY A 473 13.14 6.13 -15.56
C GLY A 473 12.42 7.34 -14.97
N ASP A 474 11.84 8.16 -15.83
CA ASP A 474 11.02 9.30 -15.41
C ASP A 474 9.71 8.84 -14.77
N VAL A 475 9.05 9.73 -14.02
CA VAL A 475 7.78 9.42 -13.34
C VAL A 475 6.79 10.56 -13.50
N ASN A 476 5.54 10.19 -13.80
CA ASN A 476 4.40 11.09 -13.67
C ASN A 476 3.78 10.88 -12.29
N PHE A 477 3.66 11.95 -11.53
CA PHE A 477 3.07 11.94 -10.20
C PHE A 477 1.78 12.77 -10.19
N THR A 478 0.70 12.16 -9.72
CA THR A 478 -0.58 12.84 -9.52
C THR A 478 -0.97 12.79 -8.04
N PRO A 479 -1.17 13.94 -7.36
CA PRO A 479 -1.73 13.92 -6.01
C PRO A 479 -3.20 13.47 -6.05
N LEU A 480 -3.65 12.78 -4.99
CA LEU A 480 -5.08 12.50 -4.84
C LEU A 480 -5.83 13.80 -4.55
N ALA A 481 -6.99 13.98 -5.20
CA ALA A 481 -7.87 15.11 -4.93
C ALA A 481 -8.14 15.21 -3.42
N ASP A 482 -8.09 16.42 -2.89
CA ASP A 482 -8.29 16.80 -1.47
C ASP A 482 -7.07 16.75 -0.53
N ALA A 483 -5.84 16.43 -0.99
CA ALA A 483 -4.64 16.53 -0.15
C ALA A 483 -3.31 16.75 -0.89
N ALA A 484 -2.36 17.38 -0.22
CA ALA A 484 -0.96 17.45 -0.64
C ALA A 484 -0.29 16.08 -0.44
N ALA A 485 0.35 15.54 -1.47
CA ALA A 485 1.04 14.28 -1.35
C ALA A 485 2.36 14.41 -0.57
N LEU A 486 2.72 13.36 0.18
CA LEU A 486 3.93 13.34 1.01
C LEU A 486 4.73 12.05 0.82
N ILE A 487 5.99 12.17 0.44
CA ILE A 487 6.99 11.10 0.55
C ILE A 487 7.86 11.40 1.77
N ALA A 488 7.78 10.53 2.79
CA ALA A 488 8.42 10.74 4.09
C ALA A 488 8.95 9.44 4.69
N ASN A 489 9.74 9.57 5.75
CA ASN A 489 10.09 8.42 6.58
C ASN A 489 8.83 7.87 7.28
N GLY A 490 8.70 6.55 7.28
CA GLY A 490 7.73 5.89 8.17
C GLY A 490 8.28 5.73 9.59
N SER A 491 7.55 4.97 10.42
CA SER A 491 7.98 4.66 11.78
C SER A 491 9.20 3.75 11.77
N GLY A 492 10.31 4.21 12.35
CA GLY A 492 11.56 3.45 12.44
C GLY A 492 12.71 4.31 12.97
N ALA A 493 13.88 3.70 13.13
CA ALA A 493 15.11 4.37 13.56
C ALA A 493 16.28 4.05 12.62
N GLY A 494 17.30 4.90 12.63
CA GLY A 494 18.51 4.74 11.81
C GLY A 494 18.54 5.71 10.63
N LEU A 495 19.18 5.28 9.55
CA LEU A 495 19.27 6.05 8.31
C LEU A 495 17.87 6.25 7.72
N ALA A 496 17.58 7.46 7.27
CA ALA A 496 16.34 7.79 6.59
C ALA A 496 16.17 6.98 5.29
N GLY A 497 14.92 6.73 4.92
CA GLY A 497 14.56 6.34 3.57
C GLY A 497 14.98 7.40 2.55
N ARG A 498 15.10 7.00 1.28
CA ARG A 498 15.62 7.86 0.22
C ARG A 498 14.97 7.63 -1.14
N ILE A 499 15.08 8.64 -1.99
CA ILE A 499 14.85 8.51 -3.44
C ILE A 499 16.22 8.53 -4.12
N ASP A 500 16.49 7.52 -4.95
CA ASP A 500 17.73 7.32 -5.69
C ASP A 500 17.45 7.55 -7.17
N LEU A 501 18.09 8.54 -7.80
CA LEU A 501 17.86 8.91 -9.21
C LEU A 501 18.62 8.00 -10.20
N GLY A 502 19.37 7.02 -9.68
CA GLY A 502 20.02 5.98 -10.48
C GLY A 502 21.22 6.47 -11.32
N GLY A 503 21.80 7.61 -10.99
CA GLY A 503 22.97 8.21 -11.66
C GLY A 503 22.65 8.97 -12.94
N ALA A 504 21.38 9.13 -13.30
CA ALA A 504 20.94 9.88 -14.47
C ALA A 504 20.18 11.16 -14.07
N ASN A 505 19.96 12.06 -15.03
CA ASN A 505 19.00 13.14 -14.85
C ASN A 505 17.58 12.58 -15.00
N ARG A 506 16.70 12.79 -14.00
CA ARG A 506 15.36 12.19 -13.94
C ARG A 506 14.27 13.26 -13.92
N ALA A 507 13.28 13.09 -14.78
CA ALA A 507 12.09 13.92 -14.74
C ALA A 507 11.09 13.43 -13.69
N ILE A 508 10.66 14.34 -12.82
CA ILE A 508 9.50 14.18 -11.95
C ILE A 508 8.44 15.16 -12.44
N ASN A 509 7.47 14.63 -13.19
CA ASN A 509 6.32 15.39 -13.66
C ASN A 509 5.25 15.42 -12.57
N VAL A 510 4.92 16.60 -12.03
CA VAL A 510 3.92 16.73 -10.96
C VAL A 510 2.66 17.41 -11.51
N ALA A 511 1.53 16.70 -11.49
CA ALA A 511 0.23 17.25 -11.85
C ALA A 511 -0.23 18.30 -10.83
N ASN A 512 -0.97 19.30 -11.30
CA ASN A 512 -1.52 20.36 -10.46
C ASN A 512 -2.85 19.92 -9.83
N GLY A 513 -2.84 19.73 -8.51
CA GLY A 513 -4.00 19.43 -7.69
C GLY A 513 -4.61 20.68 -7.07
N ALA A 514 -5.44 20.48 -6.04
CA ALA A 514 -6.09 21.58 -5.32
C ALA A 514 -5.22 22.19 -4.20
N ALA A 515 -4.17 21.48 -3.78
CA ALA A 515 -3.30 21.93 -2.70
C ALA A 515 -2.27 22.95 -3.20
N ALA A 516 -1.82 23.87 -2.33
CA ALA A 516 -0.78 24.84 -2.68
C ALA A 516 0.60 24.21 -2.92
N THR A 517 0.81 23.01 -2.37
CA THR A 517 1.94 22.13 -2.68
C THR A 517 1.35 20.79 -3.06
N ASP A 518 1.67 20.28 -4.25
CA ASP A 518 1.09 19.04 -4.76
C ASP A 518 1.86 17.81 -4.29
N LEU A 519 3.18 17.91 -4.28
CA LEU A 519 4.07 16.86 -3.78
C LEU A 519 5.13 17.45 -2.87
N THR A 520 5.21 16.96 -1.64
CA THR A 520 6.33 17.21 -0.74
C THR A 520 7.19 15.95 -0.59
N ILE A 521 8.49 16.08 -0.81
CA ILE A 521 9.48 15.04 -0.53
C ILE A 521 10.31 15.50 0.67
N SER A 522 10.12 14.83 1.80
CA SER A 522 10.83 15.13 3.05
C SER A 522 11.97 14.14 3.34
N THR A 523 12.10 13.08 2.53
CA THR A 523 13.27 12.19 2.51
C THR A 523 14.37 12.77 1.62
N LEU A 524 15.60 12.31 1.78
CA LEU A 524 16.72 12.74 0.94
C LEU A 524 16.62 12.17 -0.49
N ILE A 525 16.97 12.99 -1.48
CA ILE A 525 17.19 12.60 -2.88
C ILE A 525 18.70 12.50 -3.16
N VAL A 526 19.15 11.45 -3.84
CA VAL A 526 20.58 11.17 -4.14
C VAL A 526 20.82 10.74 -5.59
N ASN A 527 22.08 10.83 -6.01
CA ASN A 527 22.66 10.09 -7.14
C ASN A 527 22.01 10.35 -8.50
N GLY A 528 22.29 11.51 -9.10
CA GLY A 528 21.77 11.92 -10.42
C GLY A 528 21.48 13.43 -10.47
N GLY A 529 20.68 13.84 -11.45
CA GLY A 529 20.12 15.19 -11.59
C GLY A 529 18.58 15.17 -11.58
N LEU A 530 17.96 16.32 -11.37
CA LEU A 530 16.51 16.44 -11.28
C LEU A 530 15.95 17.39 -12.36
N THR A 531 15.00 16.90 -13.14
CA THR A 531 14.14 17.74 -13.99
C THR A 531 12.73 17.79 -13.39
N LYS A 532 12.23 18.99 -13.05
CA LYS A 532 10.86 19.22 -12.62
C LYS A 532 10.00 19.64 -13.82
N THR A 533 9.00 18.83 -14.13
CA THR A 533 7.98 19.10 -15.16
C THR A 533 6.58 19.08 -14.54
N GLY A 534 5.55 19.38 -15.33
CA GLY A 534 4.16 19.43 -14.88
C GLY A 534 3.80 20.72 -14.14
N ALA A 535 2.53 21.10 -14.22
CA ALA A 535 2.06 22.39 -13.71
C ALA A 535 2.06 22.51 -12.17
N GLY A 536 2.16 21.39 -11.44
CA GLY A 536 2.08 21.37 -9.98
C GLY A 536 3.36 21.83 -9.27
N VAL A 537 3.28 21.93 -7.95
CA VAL A 537 4.36 22.33 -7.06
C VAL A 537 5.02 21.11 -6.41
N LEU A 538 6.33 20.96 -6.63
CA LEU A 538 7.19 19.99 -5.94
C LEU A 538 7.98 20.71 -4.84
N ALA A 539 7.77 20.35 -3.57
CA ALA A 539 8.55 20.86 -2.45
C ALA A 539 9.57 19.83 -1.95
N LEU A 540 10.84 20.21 -1.93
CA LEU A 540 11.94 19.41 -1.38
C LEU A 540 12.35 19.96 -0.02
N THR A 541 12.12 19.16 1.02
CA THR A 541 12.37 19.55 2.42
C THR A 541 13.35 18.62 3.15
N GLY A 542 13.72 17.49 2.51
CA GLY A 542 14.78 16.62 2.99
C GLY A 542 16.18 17.20 2.76
N VAL A 543 17.19 16.58 3.38
CA VAL A 543 18.61 16.91 3.17
C VAL A 543 19.08 16.24 1.88
N ASN A 544 18.85 16.89 0.74
CA ASN A 544 19.18 16.33 -0.57
C ASN A 544 20.68 16.42 -0.87
N THR A 545 21.21 15.44 -1.59
CA THR A 545 22.64 15.35 -1.94
C THR A 545 22.86 14.78 -3.34
N TYR A 546 21.87 14.90 -4.23
CA TYR A 546 22.10 14.65 -5.65
C TYR A 546 23.02 15.74 -6.21
N ALA A 547 23.86 15.39 -7.18
CA ALA A 547 24.99 16.22 -7.59
C ALA A 547 24.94 16.63 -9.06
N GLY A 548 23.97 16.13 -9.83
CA GLY A 548 23.73 16.57 -11.20
C GLY A 548 22.80 17.77 -11.28
N ASP A 549 22.62 18.26 -12.50
CA ASP A 549 21.85 19.46 -12.82
C ASP A 549 20.42 19.45 -12.27
N THR A 550 19.91 20.65 -12.03
CA THR A 550 18.50 20.89 -11.68
C THR A 550 17.82 21.69 -12.77
N SER A 551 16.84 21.10 -13.44
CA SER A 551 16.02 21.78 -14.44
C SER A 551 14.59 22.00 -13.92
N VAL A 552 14.02 23.18 -14.12
CA VAL A 552 12.61 23.49 -13.82
C VAL A 552 11.94 23.94 -15.11
N GLU A 553 11.22 23.02 -15.74
CA GLU A 553 10.62 23.23 -17.06
C GLU A 553 9.16 23.69 -16.96
N ALA A 554 8.45 23.30 -15.90
CA ALA A 554 7.07 23.72 -15.65
C ALA A 554 6.68 23.64 -14.16
N GLY A 555 5.69 24.45 -13.78
CA GLY A 555 5.17 24.51 -12.41
C GLY A 555 6.20 25.13 -11.46
N SER A 556 6.22 24.68 -10.21
CA SER A 556 7.21 25.18 -9.24
C SER A 556 8.02 24.05 -8.60
N LEU A 557 9.33 24.26 -8.52
CA LEU A 557 10.23 23.53 -7.63
C LEU A 557 10.54 24.41 -6.43
N ARG A 558 10.07 24.02 -5.24
CA ARG A 558 10.34 24.70 -3.97
C ARG A 558 11.42 23.96 -3.21
N ILE A 559 12.50 24.63 -2.83
CA ILE A 559 13.56 24.06 -1.99
C ILE A 559 13.62 24.78 -0.64
N GLY A 560 13.70 24.02 0.45
CA GLY A 560 13.67 24.54 1.83
C GLY A 560 15.04 24.85 2.44
N SER A 561 16.13 24.56 1.73
CA SER A 561 17.51 24.82 2.15
C SER A 561 18.44 24.89 0.95
N ALA A 562 19.60 25.52 1.10
CA ALA A 562 20.69 25.44 0.14
C ALA A 562 21.28 24.02 0.14
N PHE A 563 21.27 23.35 -1.01
CA PHE A 563 21.84 22.00 -1.20
C PHE A 563 22.26 21.70 -2.64
N LEU A 564 21.98 22.60 -3.59
CA LEU A 564 22.35 22.40 -4.99
C LEU A 564 23.87 22.28 -5.08
N ALA A 565 24.35 21.39 -5.95
CA ALA A 565 25.77 21.13 -6.04
C ALA A 565 26.50 22.29 -6.73
N ASN A 566 27.64 22.70 -6.17
CA ASN A 566 28.44 23.80 -6.70
C ASN A 566 28.93 23.58 -8.15
N GLY A 567 29.04 22.33 -8.58
CA GLY A 567 29.44 21.92 -9.93
C GLY A 567 28.26 21.41 -10.77
N ALA A 568 27.05 21.87 -10.46
CA ALA A 568 25.84 21.52 -11.20
C ALA A 568 25.18 22.78 -11.75
N ASP A 569 24.57 22.64 -12.92
CA ASP A 569 23.80 23.72 -13.54
C ASP A 569 22.39 23.81 -12.98
N VAL A 570 21.85 25.03 -12.98
CA VAL A 570 20.41 25.28 -12.82
C VAL A 570 19.85 25.78 -14.14
N ARG A 571 18.79 25.12 -14.63
CA ARG A 571 18.13 25.47 -15.89
C ARG A 571 16.67 25.79 -15.63
N LEU A 572 16.24 27.01 -15.97
CA LEU A 572 14.85 27.46 -15.82
C LEU A 572 14.26 27.70 -17.21
N ALA A 573 13.08 27.15 -17.48
CA ALA A 573 12.30 27.46 -18.68
C ALA A 573 11.13 28.38 -18.34
N THR A 574 10.66 29.14 -19.33
CA THR A 574 9.42 29.89 -19.25
C THR A 574 8.27 28.95 -18.89
N GLY A 575 7.63 29.22 -17.75
CA GLY A 575 6.59 28.37 -17.15
C GLY A 575 7.04 27.56 -15.94
N GLY A 576 8.35 27.51 -15.68
CA GLY A 576 8.97 26.96 -14.47
C GLY A 576 9.33 28.05 -13.45
N ILE A 577 9.11 27.78 -12.16
CA ILE A 577 9.48 28.66 -11.05
C ILE A 577 10.36 27.90 -10.07
N LEU A 578 11.57 28.40 -9.82
CA LEU A 578 12.41 27.96 -8.72
C LEU A 578 12.13 28.80 -7.48
N ASP A 579 11.50 28.20 -6.48
CA ASP A 579 11.17 28.85 -5.21
C ASP A 579 12.23 28.54 -4.14
N LEU A 580 13.15 29.49 -3.93
CA LEU A 580 14.23 29.43 -2.95
C LEU A 580 13.69 29.79 -1.56
N ASN A 581 12.90 28.89 -0.99
CA ASN A 581 12.20 29.08 0.28
C ASN A 581 13.11 28.84 1.51
N PHE A 582 14.27 29.50 1.51
CA PHE A 582 15.24 29.55 2.62
C PHE A 582 15.88 30.94 2.68
N ALA A 583 16.70 31.21 3.70
CA ALA A 583 17.50 32.43 3.77
C ALA A 583 18.97 32.12 3.53
N GLY A 584 19.67 33.02 2.83
CA GLY A 584 21.08 32.85 2.46
C GLY A 584 21.27 32.57 0.98
N THR A 585 22.46 32.09 0.62
CA THR A 585 22.89 31.88 -0.76
C THR A 585 23.30 30.43 -0.97
N ASP A 586 22.87 29.83 -2.09
CA ASP A 586 23.33 28.52 -2.56
C ASP A 586 24.26 28.69 -3.77
N VAL A 587 25.31 27.88 -3.88
CA VAL A 587 26.31 28.03 -4.94
C VAL A 587 26.05 27.01 -6.04
N ILE A 588 26.07 27.45 -7.29
CA ILE A 588 25.89 26.61 -8.48
C ILE A 588 26.98 26.91 -9.50
N GLU A 589 27.10 26.06 -10.51
CA GLU A 589 28.05 26.26 -11.61
C GLU A 589 27.54 27.38 -12.52
N ALA A 590 26.57 27.07 -13.39
CA ALA A 590 25.93 28.04 -14.26
C ALA A 590 24.41 28.09 -14.07
N LEU A 591 23.82 29.24 -14.39
CA LEU A 591 22.36 29.42 -14.49
C LEU A 591 21.98 29.61 -15.96
N PHE A 592 21.01 28.85 -16.44
CA PHE A 592 20.40 29.04 -17.74
C PHE A 592 18.94 29.46 -17.59
N ILE A 593 18.50 30.46 -18.35
CA ILE A 593 17.09 30.84 -18.49
C ILE A 593 16.72 30.73 -19.97
N ASP A 594 15.76 29.86 -20.29
CA ASP A 594 15.32 29.56 -21.66
C ASP A 594 16.49 29.18 -22.58
N GLY A 595 17.42 28.39 -22.04
CA GLY A 595 18.63 27.94 -22.74
C GLY A 595 19.74 28.99 -22.83
N VAL A 596 19.50 30.24 -22.42
CA VAL A 596 20.50 31.31 -22.40
C VAL A 596 21.25 31.27 -21.07
N SER A 597 22.58 31.24 -21.14
CA SER A 597 23.43 31.31 -19.96
C SER A 597 23.46 32.70 -19.34
N MET A 598 23.35 32.77 -18.03
CA MET A 598 23.21 34.00 -17.25
C MET A 598 24.54 34.43 -16.63
N SER A 599 24.69 35.74 -16.42
CA SER A 599 25.91 36.34 -15.86
C SER A 599 26.29 35.78 -14.48
N VAL A 600 27.60 35.64 -14.24
CA VAL A 600 28.17 35.38 -12.91
C VAL A 600 27.73 36.46 -11.94
N GLY A 601 27.29 36.06 -10.75
CA GLY A 601 26.79 36.97 -9.73
C GLY A 601 25.70 36.33 -8.88
N THR A 602 25.09 37.14 -8.01
CA THR A 602 23.95 36.68 -7.21
C THR A 602 22.64 36.85 -7.98
N TRP A 603 21.83 35.79 -8.03
CA TRP A 603 20.52 35.77 -8.67
C TRP A 603 19.43 35.50 -7.63
N GLY A 604 18.33 36.25 -7.70
CA GLY A 604 17.23 36.13 -6.74
C GLY A 604 15.89 36.55 -7.31
N ALA A 605 14.87 36.55 -6.46
CA ALA A 605 13.54 37.01 -6.81
C ALA A 605 13.51 38.51 -7.11
N ILE A 606 12.53 38.97 -7.90
CA ILE A 606 12.28 40.41 -8.11
C ILE A 606 12.03 41.08 -6.75
N GLY A 607 12.80 42.14 -6.46
CA GLY A 607 12.74 42.85 -5.18
C GLY A 607 13.63 42.28 -4.07
N SER A 608 14.41 41.22 -4.36
CA SER A 608 15.46 40.73 -3.48
C SER A 608 16.70 41.65 -3.49
N ALA A 609 17.68 41.33 -2.63
CA ALA A 609 18.97 42.00 -2.57
C ALA A 609 20.02 41.44 -3.56
N ALA A 610 19.61 40.56 -4.48
CA ALA A 610 20.51 39.99 -5.48
C ALA A 610 21.00 41.05 -6.50
N GLU A 611 22.17 40.82 -7.07
CA GLU A 611 22.73 41.62 -8.17
C GLU A 611 21.83 41.54 -9.43
N PHE A 612 21.33 40.34 -9.71
CA PHE A 612 20.42 40.06 -10.80
C PHE A 612 19.12 39.46 -10.26
N THR A 613 18.00 39.76 -10.93
CA THR A 613 16.69 39.23 -10.52
C THR A 613 15.95 38.62 -11.69
N SER A 614 15.15 37.59 -11.41
CA SER A 614 14.32 36.92 -12.40
C SER A 614 12.91 36.67 -11.84
N PRO A 615 11.84 36.80 -12.65
CA PRO A 615 10.50 36.37 -12.26
C PRO A 615 10.37 34.84 -12.12
N LEU A 616 11.32 34.07 -12.67
CA LEU A 616 11.37 32.61 -12.54
C LEU A 616 12.02 32.15 -11.23
N ILE A 617 12.51 33.09 -10.42
CA ILE A 617 13.04 32.83 -9.08
C ILE A 617 12.12 33.50 -8.06
N THR A 618 11.68 32.75 -7.05
CA THR A 618 10.91 33.27 -5.91
C THR A 618 11.56 32.87 -4.58
N GLY A 619 11.00 33.33 -3.48
CA GLY A 619 11.53 33.05 -2.13
C GLY A 619 12.57 34.05 -1.65
N ALA A 620 13.11 33.81 -0.46
CA ALA A 620 14.06 34.70 0.20
C ALA A 620 15.54 34.35 -0.07
N GLY A 621 15.80 33.17 -0.63
CA GLY A 621 17.14 32.67 -0.93
C GLY A 621 17.69 33.26 -2.22
N LEU A 622 19.01 33.12 -2.40
CA LEU A 622 19.74 33.56 -3.58
C LEU A 622 20.55 32.40 -4.17
N LEU A 623 20.81 32.45 -5.47
CA LEU A 623 21.80 31.61 -6.15
C LEU A 623 23.08 32.43 -6.38
N GLN A 624 24.24 31.85 -6.11
CA GLN A 624 25.53 32.35 -6.55
C GLN A 624 25.94 31.57 -7.79
N VAL A 625 25.90 32.24 -8.94
CA VAL A 625 26.41 31.70 -10.21
C VAL A 625 27.92 31.88 -10.23
N SER A 626 28.66 30.81 -10.54
CA SER A 626 30.13 30.78 -10.46
C SER A 626 30.80 30.85 -11.83
N THR A 627 30.15 30.33 -12.86
CA THR A 627 30.64 30.31 -14.23
C THR A 627 29.62 30.95 -15.17
N LEU A 628 30.12 31.71 -16.14
CA LEU A 628 29.33 32.12 -17.31
C LEU A 628 29.74 31.17 -18.43
N VAL A 629 28.82 30.32 -18.86
CA VAL A 629 28.99 29.52 -20.08
C VAL A 629 28.61 30.43 -21.26
N PRO A 630 29.51 30.86 -22.15
CA PRO A 630 29.12 31.64 -23.31
C PRO A 630 28.11 30.84 -24.16
N PRO A 631 27.16 31.49 -24.87
CA PRO A 631 26.43 30.78 -25.92
C PRO A 631 27.45 30.14 -26.88
N PRO A 632 27.17 28.94 -27.45
CA PRO A 632 28.03 28.38 -28.48
C PRO A 632 28.25 29.43 -29.57
N SER A 633 29.51 29.78 -29.81
CA SER A 633 29.82 30.76 -30.84
C SER A 633 29.45 30.15 -32.19
N PRO A 634 28.69 30.84 -33.05
CA PRO A 634 28.49 30.40 -34.43
C PRO A 634 29.80 30.30 -35.23
N ALA A 635 30.92 30.85 -34.72
CA ALA A 635 32.23 30.73 -35.32
C ALA A 635 33.13 29.63 -34.72
N ASP A 636 32.65 28.91 -33.71
CA ASP A 636 33.30 27.70 -33.16
C ASP A 636 32.82 26.49 -33.98
N PHE A 637 33.49 26.24 -35.10
CA PHE A 637 33.08 25.24 -36.08
C PHE A 637 33.48 23.81 -35.68
N ASN A 638 34.46 23.65 -34.77
CA ASN A 638 34.86 22.35 -34.24
C ASN A 638 34.18 21.99 -32.91
N MET A 639 33.43 22.92 -32.33
CA MET A 639 32.68 22.81 -31.06
C MET A 639 33.58 22.51 -29.85
N ASP A 640 34.82 23.01 -29.85
CA ASP A 640 35.76 22.84 -28.74
C ASP A 640 35.63 23.93 -27.65
N GLY A 641 34.73 24.90 -27.86
CA GLY A 641 34.42 25.98 -26.93
C GLY A 641 35.28 27.22 -27.12
N PHE A 642 36.18 27.24 -28.11
CA PHE A 642 37.01 28.38 -28.47
C PHE A 642 36.77 28.79 -29.92
N VAL A 643 36.92 30.09 -30.22
CA VAL A 643 36.93 30.58 -31.61
C VAL A 643 38.37 30.91 -31.95
N ASP A 644 39.06 29.97 -32.59
CA ASP A 644 40.50 30.05 -32.79
C ASP A 644 40.98 29.64 -34.20
N SER A 645 42.28 29.40 -34.34
CA SER A 645 42.89 29.04 -35.63
C SER A 645 42.41 27.70 -36.20
N ALA A 646 41.92 26.78 -35.36
CA ALA A 646 41.32 25.53 -35.78
C ALA A 646 40.00 25.77 -36.51
N ASP A 647 39.18 26.70 -36.03
CA ASP A 647 37.95 27.11 -36.70
C ASP A 647 38.26 27.86 -38.00
N LEU A 648 39.26 28.74 -37.98
CA LEU A 648 39.71 29.40 -39.21
C LEU A 648 40.17 28.38 -40.26
N ALA A 649 40.79 27.29 -39.83
CA ALA A 649 41.19 26.20 -40.72
C ALA A 649 39.97 25.50 -41.34
N ILE A 650 38.90 25.28 -40.56
CA ILE A 650 37.64 24.72 -41.05
C ILE A 650 36.98 25.64 -42.07
N TRP A 651 36.81 26.92 -41.75
CA TRP A 651 36.27 27.90 -42.70
C TRP A 651 37.13 28.00 -43.96
N SER A 652 38.45 28.09 -43.82
CA SER A 652 39.36 28.23 -44.97
C SER A 652 39.35 27.02 -45.90
N THR A 653 39.09 25.83 -45.35
CA THR A 653 39.01 24.57 -46.09
C THR A 653 37.74 24.50 -46.94
N ASN A 654 36.66 25.09 -46.45
CA ASN A 654 35.32 24.98 -47.02
C ASN A 654 34.84 26.26 -47.72
N MET A 655 35.71 27.27 -47.79
CA MET A 655 35.46 28.54 -48.48
C MET A 655 34.95 28.34 -49.91
N GLY A 656 33.78 28.93 -50.21
CA GLY A 656 33.11 28.84 -51.50
C GLY A 656 32.07 27.71 -51.63
N LEU A 657 31.77 26.96 -50.56
CA LEU A 657 30.57 26.12 -50.50
C LEU A 657 29.30 27.00 -50.55
N VAL A 658 28.29 26.56 -51.30
CA VAL A 658 27.02 27.30 -51.49
C VAL A 658 25.85 26.32 -51.64
N GLY A 659 24.76 26.59 -50.92
CA GLY A 659 23.46 25.95 -51.08
C GLY A 659 23.14 24.86 -50.05
N ASP A 660 24.16 24.37 -49.33
CA ASP A 660 24.04 23.33 -48.30
C ASP A 660 25.13 23.42 -47.21
N ALA A 661 25.81 24.56 -47.07
CA ALA A 661 26.82 24.72 -46.03
C ALA A 661 26.20 24.56 -44.63
N THR A 662 26.95 23.92 -43.74
CA THR A 662 26.58 23.76 -42.33
C THR A 662 27.53 24.56 -41.45
N ASN A 663 27.12 24.82 -40.22
CA ASN A 663 27.96 25.51 -39.25
C ASN A 663 29.34 24.82 -39.05
N ALA A 664 29.36 23.49 -38.94
CA ALA A 664 30.62 22.72 -38.84
C ALA A 664 31.49 22.77 -40.11
N GLN A 665 30.98 23.30 -41.22
CA GLN A 665 31.74 23.58 -42.44
C GLN A 665 32.15 25.05 -42.55
N GLY A 666 31.79 25.91 -41.61
CA GLY A 666 32.17 27.32 -41.62
C GLY A 666 31.05 28.31 -41.92
N ASP A 667 29.78 27.87 -41.99
CA ASP A 667 28.61 28.77 -42.14
C ASP A 667 28.21 29.34 -40.76
N ALA A 668 28.81 30.49 -40.42
CA ALA A 668 28.61 31.15 -39.15
C ALA A 668 27.35 32.04 -39.14
N ASN A 669 26.91 32.54 -40.30
CA ASN A 669 25.76 33.44 -40.38
C ASN A 669 24.43 32.69 -40.68
N GLY A 670 24.51 31.41 -41.05
CA GLY A 670 23.38 30.52 -41.33
C GLY A 670 22.74 30.73 -42.71
N ASP A 671 23.46 31.31 -43.68
CA ASP A 671 22.95 31.61 -45.02
C ASP A 671 23.15 30.48 -46.05
N LEU A 672 23.65 29.32 -45.60
CA LEU A 672 23.95 28.13 -46.38
C LEU A 672 25.13 28.32 -47.37
N ALA A 673 25.97 29.34 -47.16
CA ALA A 673 27.25 29.49 -47.82
C ALA A 673 28.41 29.59 -46.81
N VAL A 674 29.64 29.35 -47.29
CA VAL A 674 30.86 29.64 -46.52
C VAL A 674 31.63 30.72 -47.26
N ASP A 675 31.47 31.97 -46.83
CA ASP A 675 32.04 33.12 -47.51
C ASP A 675 32.63 34.19 -46.55
N GLY A 676 32.86 35.39 -47.09
CA GLY A 676 33.45 36.49 -46.33
C GLY A 676 32.55 37.02 -45.20
N ALA A 677 31.25 36.79 -45.25
CA ALA A 677 30.33 37.13 -44.17
C ALA A 677 30.55 36.22 -42.96
N ASP A 678 30.82 34.94 -43.16
CA ASP A 678 31.16 34.00 -42.07
C ASP A 678 32.52 34.30 -41.46
N LEU A 679 33.51 34.61 -42.31
CA LEU A 679 34.81 35.07 -41.84
C LEU A 679 34.68 36.29 -40.95
N LEU A 680 33.77 37.21 -41.29
CA LEU A 680 33.54 38.41 -40.50
C LEU A 680 32.92 38.08 -39.13
N VAL A 681 32.08 37.05 -39.04
CA VAL A 681 31.58 36.53 -37.76
C VAL A 681 32.74 35.92 -36.96
N TRP A 682 33.54 35.04 -37.57
CA TRP A 682 34.74 34.48 -36.92
C TRP A 682 35.72 35.56 -36.44
N GLN A 683 36.01 36.57 -37.26
CA GLN A 683 36.91 37.67 -36.89
C GLN A 683 36.41 38.49 -35.71
N ARG A 684 35.08 38.62 -35.57
CA ARG A 684 34.46 39.36 -34.45
C ARG A 684 34.48 38.56 -33.16
N GLU A 685 34.42 37.24 -33.26
CA GLU A 685 34.31 36.33 -32.12
C GLU A 685 35.62 35.65 -31.77
N PHE A 686 36.69 35.86 -32.56
CA PHE A 686 38.02 35.32 -32.31
C PHE A 686 38.52 35.64 -30.90
N THR A 687 38.71 34.60 -30.09
CA THR A 687 39.08 34.71 -28.68
C THR A 687 40.60 34.63 -28.45
N GLY A 688 41.40 34.46 -29.51
CA GLY A 688 42.83 34.12 -29.39
C GLY A 688 43.06 32.61 -29.44
N PRO A 689 44.33 32.13 -29.45
CA PRO A 689 44.63 30.71 -29.48
C PRO A 689 44.08 30.00 -28.23
N ALA A 690 43.45 28.83 -28.39
CA ALA A 690 43.00 28.01 -27.28
C ALA A 690 44.16 27.76 -26.30
N PRO A 691 43.90 27.71 -24.97
CA PRO A 691 44.93 27.38 -24.00
C PRO A 691 45.50 26.01 -24.34
N VAL A 692 46.82 25.95 -24.56
CA VAL A 692 47.52 24.69 -24.78
C VAL A 692 47.39 23.89 -23.49
N THR A 693 46.50 22.89 -23.46
CA THR A 693 46.50 21.90 -22.39
C THR A 693 47.76 21.08 -22.56
N THR A 694 48.88 21.55 -21.99
CA THR A 694 49.97 20.64 -21.70
C THR A 694 49.35 19.60 -20.79
N ALA A 695 49.23 18.36 -21.26
CA ALA A 695 48.92 17.23 -20.39
C ALA A 695 49.81 17.39 -19.16
N VAL A 696 49.22 17.69 -18.01
CA VAL A 696 49.93 17.60 -16.75
C VAL A 696 50.43 16.16 -16.73
N PRO A 697 51.75 15.90 -16.73
CA PRO A 697 52.21 14.54 -16.60
C PRO A 697 51.60 14.02 -15.30
N GLU A 698 50.77 12.98 -15.39
CA GLU A 698 50.30 12.30 -14.20
C GLU A 698 51.52 12.08 -13.30
N PRO A 699 51.49 12.43 -12.00
CA PRO A 699 52.56 12.01 -11.12
C PRO A 699 52.69 10.50 -11.29
N ALA A 700 53.92 10.03 -11.44
CA ALA A 700 54.30 8.64 -11.71
C ALA A 700 53.93 7.65 -10.58
N THR A 701 52.80 7.87 -9.91
CA THR A 701 52.23 7.08 -8.84
C THR A 701 51.87 5.68 -9.30
N VAL A 702 51.43 5.50 -10.55
CA VAL A 702 51.18 4.16 -11.13
C VAL A 702 52.49 3.43 -11.46
N THR A 703 53.52 4.14 -11.94
CA THR A 703 54.85 3.57 -12.21
C THR A 703 55.60 3.25 -10.91
N LEU A 704 55.42 4.05 -9.85
CA LEU A 704 55.94 3.77 -8.51
C LEU A 704 55.18 2.63 -7.81
N LEU A 705 53.86 2.49 -8.02
CA LEU A 705 53.11 1.33 -7.54
C LEU A 705 53.59 0.03 -8.23
N LEU A 706 53.78 0.04 -9.55
CA LEU A 706 54.25 -1.13 -10.31
C LEU A 706 55.70 -1.52 -9.95
N CYS A 707 56.58 -0.55 -9.66
CA CYS A 707 57.93 -0.83 -9.14
C CYS A 707 57.93 -1.35 -7.68
N SER A 708 56.94 -0.98 -6.87
CA SER A 708 56.79 -1.48 -5.49
C SER A 708 56.28 -2.93 -5.43
N PHE A 709 55.44 -3.36 -6.39
CA PHE A 709 55.01 -4.77 -6.47
C PHE A 709 56.10 -5.69 -7.08
N ALA A 710 56.95 -5.17 -7.96
CA ALA A 710 58.08 -5.94 -8.52
C ALA A 710 59.22 -6.19 -7.49
N THR A 711 59.38 -5.31 -6.49
CA THR A 711 60.41 -5.45 -5.45
C THR A 711 59.98 -6.37 -4.30
N VAL A 712 58.68 -6.45 -3.99
CA VAL A 712 58.14 -7.41 -3.00
C VAL A 712 58.07 -8.85 -3.55
N GLY A 713 57.83 -9.03 -4.86
CA GLY A 713 57.83 -10.35 -5.51
C GLY A 713 59.21 -11.03 -5.60
N CYS A 714 60.30 -10.27 -5.66
CA CYS A 714 61.67 -10.79 -5.78
C CYS A 714 62.35 -11.10 -4.42
N LEU A 715 61.83 -10.58 -3.30
CA LEU A 715 62.36 -10.87 -1.95
C LEU A 715 61.71 -12.09 -1.27
N ALA A 716 60.57 -12.57 -1.76
CA ALA A 716 59.89 -13.75 -1.20
C ALA A 716 60.39 -15.11 -1.73
N ARG A 717 61.38 -15.15 -2.64
CA ARG A 717 61.86 -16.39 -3.29
C ARG A 717 63.27 -16.85 -2.89
N ARG A 718 63.87 -16.29 -1.82
CA ARG A 718 65.23 -16.65 -1.35
C ARG A 718 65.35 -17.23 0.07
N TYR A 719 64.26 -17.58 0.75
CA TYR A 719 64.32 -18.33 2.01
C TYR A 719 63.48 -19.62 1.97
N ARG A 720 63.94 -20.60 1.18
CA ARG A 720 63.73 -22.04 1.41
C ARG A 720 64.92 -22.77 0.78
N ILE A 721 65.94 -23.07 1.59
CA ILE A 721 66.82 -24.26 1.56
C ILE A 721 67.79 -24.09 2.74
N ALA A 722 67.55 -24.89 3.79
CA ALA A 722 68.41 -25.41 4.86
C ALA A 722 67.51 -25.65 6.08
#